data_AF-A0A447GIV7-F1
#
_entry.id   AF-A0A447GIV7-F1
#
_cell.length_a   1.000
_cell.length_b   1.000
_cell.length_c   1.000
_cell.angle_alpha   90.00
_cell.angle_beta   90.00
_cell.angle_gamma   90.00
#
_symmetry.space_group_name_H-M   'P 1'
#
loop_
_entity.id
_entity.type
_entity.pdbx_description
1 polymer ?
#
loop_
_entity_poly.entity_id
_entity_poly.type
_entity_poly.pdbx_seq_one_letter_code
_entity_poly.pdbx_strand_id
1 'polypeptide(L)'
;MKWVTYRGADGERTGVLSDGEIYAMAPGVALLDLVACGADGLRAAGEDVLRSPTAVVRVDEVTLAAPIPRPPSIRDSLCFLDHMRNCQQAMGGGRVLVDTWYRVPAFYFACPSTVLGPYDDAPAAPGSAWQDFELEIAAIIGATGQDLSVEQAEQSIIGYMIFNDWSARDLQQLEGQLRIGQAKGKDSGVTLGPYLVTPDELHPYRRDGKLSLQVTALVNDTVIGTGSTGAMDWTFGEVISYVSRGVSLQPGDVIGSGTVPTCTLVEHLTQPESFPGWLQDGDVVTLRVEGLGETRQRVCATPPPHPLAPRVNPDVAPEATRVNPAPARVPYTRGLHKVADRVWAWTLPDGGYGWSNAGLVAGEGASLLVDTLFDLALTSEMLDAMQPITDAAPITDALITHSNGDHTHGNQLLDPAVRIFAARGTAEEIAHGRPPEMLTAIQVLDAGPIATKYQRDRFGHFNFSGIKVRNADHTFDRELTIDVGGRRVDLLNLGPAHTAADSVVHVPDAGVLFAGDLLFIGCTPIVWAGPIANWVAACDAMIALDAPIVVPGHGPITDPDGIRAMRGYLVHVAEQSEAAYRKGMSFVEAADTIDLGEYARWLDAERVVANVYQRYRELDPDIPRPESLLVMQAEWAAKRG
;
A
#
# COMPACT_ATOMS: atom_id res chain seq x y z
N MET A 1 -34.96 -18.31 -13.12
CA MET A 1 -33.98 -19.41 -13.13
C MET A 1 -32.57 -18.94 -12.74
N LYS A 2 -31.77 -19.85 -12.17
CA LYS A 2 -30.35 -19.64 -11.86
C LYS A 2 -29.49 -20.59 -12.72
N TRP A 3 -28.70 -20.03 -13.62
CA TRP A 3 -27.81 -20.78 -14.52
C TRP A 3 -26.39 -20.82 -13.99
N VAL A 4 -25.75 -21.97 -14.14
CA VAL A 4 -24.38 -22.20 -13.65
C VAL A 4 -23.53 -22.87 -14.70
N THR A 5 -22.24 -22.59 -14.62
CA THR A 5 -21.17 -23.32 -15.31
C THR A 5 -20.29 -23.94 -14.24
N TYR A 6 -19.97 -25.23 -14.37
CA TYR A 6 -19.21 -25.98 -13.37
C TYR A 6 -18.20 -26.92 -14.03
N ARG A 7 -17.12 -27.23 -13.32
CA ARG A 7 -16.09 -28.19 -13.75
C ARG A 7 -16.52 -29.58 -13.29
N GLY A 8 -16.93 -30.44 -14.22
CA GLY A 8 -17.22 -31.86 -14.00
C GLY A 8 -16.06 -32.77 -14.42
N ALA A 9 -16.24 -34.09 -14.29
CA ALA A 9 -15.20 -35.08 -14.63
C ALA A 9 -14.74 -35.00 -16.11
N ASP A 10 -15.64 -34.64 -17.02
CA ASP A 10 -15.40 -34.55 -18.46
C ASP A 10 -15.13 -33.12 -18.95
N GLY A 11 -14.86 -32.18 -18.03
CA GLY A 11 -14.62 -30.77 -18.33
C GLY A 11 -15.78 -29.84 -17.92
N GLU A 12 -15.85 -28.67 -18.56
CA GLU A 12 -16.83 -27.62 -18.25
C GLU A 12 -18.25 -28.02 -18.69
N ARG A 13 -19.24 -27.82 -17.80
CA ARG A 13 -20.63 -28.21 -17.98
C ARG A 13 -21.56 -27.06 -17.59
N THR A 14 -22.71 -26.96 -18.26
CA THR A 14 -23.76 -25.98 -17.99
C THR A 14 -24.97 -26.65 -17.34
N GLY A 15 -25.68 -25.97 -16.46
CA GLY A 15 -26.95 -26.44 -15.92
C GLY A 15 -27.78 -25.38 -15.23
N VAL A 16 -28.98 -25.77 -14.79
CA VAL A 16 -29.86 -24.95 -13.95
C VAL A 16 -29.74 -25.41 -12.51
N LEU A 17 -29.50 -24.47 -11.59
CA LEU A 17 -29.46 -24.72 -10.15
C LEU A 17 -30.86 -24.57 -9.55
N SER A 18 -31.36 -25.62 -8.90
CA SER A 18 -32.57 -25.60 -8.07
C SER A 18 -32.34 -26.44 -6.82
N ASP A 19 -32.72 -25.92 -5.64
CA ASP A 19 -32.67 -26.65 -4.36
C ASP A 19 -31.29 -27.29 -4.03
N GLY A 20 -30.21 -26.64 -4.45
CA GLY A 20 -28.82 -27.11 -4.24
C GLY A 20 -28.38 -28.22 -5.21
N GLU A 21 -29.20 -28.55 -6.21
CA GLU A 21 -28.91 -29.50 -7.26
C GLU A 21 -28.78 -28.80 -8.62
N ILE A 22 -27.82 -29.23 -9.43
CA ILE A 22 -27.60 -28.76 -10.78
C ILE A 22 -28.19 -29.79 -11.74
N TYR A 23 -29.19 -29.35 -12.49
CA TYR A 23 -29.81 -30.09 -13.58
C TYR A 23 -29.00 -29.84 -14.85
N ALA A 24 -28.16 -30.81 -15.20
CA ALA A 24 -27.10 -30.64 -16.18
C ALA A 24 -27.61 -30.76 -17.63
N MET A 25 -27.17 -29.81 -18.46
CA MET A 25 -27.29 -29.87 -19.92
C MET A 25 -26.43 -31.01 -20.49
N ALA A 26 -26.69 -31.37 -21.75
CA ALA A 26 -25.84 -32.28 -22.49
C ALA A 26 -24.38 -31.76 -22.56
N PRO A 27 -23.36 -32.63 -22.58
CA PRO A 27 -21.97 -32.21 -22.76
C PRO A 27 -21.79 -31.36 -24.02
N GLY A 28 -20.96 -30.32 -23.95
CA GLY A 28 -20.68 -29.42 -25.08
C GLY A 28 -21.65 -28.25 -25.24
N VAL A 29 -22.74 -28.17 -24.45
CA VAL A 29 -23.63 -27.00 -24.43
C VAL A 29 -23.05 -25.95 -23.49
N ALA A 30 -22.61 -24.81 -24.03
CA ALA A 30 -22.14 -23.68 -23.24
C ALA A 30 -23.29 -22.73 -22.87
N LEU A 31 -23.24 -22.11 -21.69
CA LEU A 31 -24.23 -21.12 -21.29
C LEU A 31 -24.28 -19.92 -22.25
N LEU A 32 -23.13 -19.54 -22.83
CA LEU A 32 -23.05 -18.48 -23.83
C LEU A 32 -23.91 -18.77 -25.07
N ASP A 33 -23.93 -20.02 -25.54
CA ASP A 33 -24.75 -20.42 -26.69
C ASP A 33 -26.24 -20.33 -26.37
N LEU A 34 -26.63 -20.69 -25.15
CA LEU A 34 -28.02 -20.58 -24.67
C LEU A 34 -28.43 -19.11 -24.52
N VAL A 35 -27.54 -18.26 -24.04
CA VAL A 35 -27.74 -16.81 -23.96
C VAL A 35 -27.95 -16.21 -25.35
N ALA A 36 -27.21 -16.68 -26.36
CA ALA A 36 -27.38 -16.25 -27.75
C ALA A 36 -28.73 -16.66 -28.38
N CYS A 37 -29.45 -17.62 -27.79
CA CYS A 37 -30.83 -17.95 -28.18
C CYS A 37 -31.89 -16.97 -27.64
N GLY A 38 -31.49 -15.95 -26.87
CA GLY A 38 -32.38 -14.97 -26.27
C GLY A 38 -33.20 -15.50 -25.09
N ALA A 39 -33.99 -14.63 -24.47
CA ALA A 39 -34.69 -14.92 -23.20
C ALA A 39 -35.66 -16.12 -23.30
N ASP A 40 -36.42 -16.23 -24.39
CA ASP A 40 -37.35 -17.34 -24.58
C ASP A 40 -36.63 -18.68 -24.82
N GLY A 41 -35.53 -18.66 -25.58
CA GLY A 41 -34.70 -19.84 -25.82
C GLY A 41 -34.02 -20.34 -24.55
N LEU A 42 -33.44 -19.42 -23.78
CA LEU A 42 -32.83 -19.74 -22.48
C LEU A 42 -33.88 -20.31 -21.52
N ARG A 43 -35.05 -19.69 -21.42
CA ARG A 43 -36.15 -20.18 -20.57
C ARG A 43 -36.62 -21.58 -20.97
N ALA A 44 -36.87 -21.81 -22.26
CA ALA A 44 -37.30 -23.12 -22.75
C ALA A 44 -36.26 -24.20 -22.46
N ALA A 45 -34.97 -23.93 -22.70
CA ALA A 45 -33.88 -24.85 -22.37
C ALA A 45 -33.82 -25.17 -20.88
N GLY A 46 -34.08 -24.18 -20.02
CA GLY A 46 -34.11 -24.36 -18.57
C GLY A 46 -35.29 -25.20 -18.10
N GLU A 47 -36.49 -24.95 -18.63
CA GLU A 47 -37.69 -25.76 -18.34
C GLU A 47 -37.50 -27.22 -18.82
N ASP A 48 -36.85 -27.41 -19.96
CA ASP A 48 -36.56 -28.74 -20.51
C ASP A 48 -35.54 -29.50 -19.66
N VAL A 49 -34.43 -28.88 -19.26
CA VAL A 49 -33.40 -29.56 -18.47
C VAL A 49 -33.87 -29.87 -17.05
N LEU A 50 -34.75 -29.05 -16.46
CA LEU A 50 -35.38 -29.36 -15.17
C LEU A 50 -36.30 -30.59 -15.26
N ARG A 51 -36.93 -30.85 -16.41
CA ARG A 51 -37.79 -32.03 -16.62
C ARG A 51 -37.02 -33.28 -17.02
N SER A 52 -35.96 -33.13 -17.81
CA SER A 52 -35.21 -34.25 -18.38
C SER A 52 -33.71 -33.94 -18.44
N PRO A 53 -33.03 -33.84 -17.28
CA PRO A 53 -31.60 -33.55 -17.24
C PRO A 53 -30.76 -34.72 -17.76
N THR A 54 -29.57 -34.44 -18.27
CA THR A 54 -28.61 -35.51 -18.60
C THR A 54 -28.02 -36.12 -17.32
N ALA A 55 -27.88 -35.31 -16.27
CA ALA A 55 -27.47 -35.71 -14.94
C ALA A 55 -28.00 -34.70 -13.91
N VAL A 56 -28.18 -35.14 -12.67
CA VAL A 56 -28.42 -34.27 -11.52
C VAL A 56 -27.22 -34.41 -10.60
N VAL A 57 -26.56 -33.30 -10.30
CA VAL A 57 -25.37 -33.28 -9.43
C VAL A 57 -25.56 -32.29 -8.30
N ARG A 58 -25.04 -32.62 -7.12
CA ARG A 58 -25.05 -31.73 -5.97
C ARG A 58 -24.07 -30.57 -6.20
N VAL A 59 -24.48 -29.34 -5.90
CA VAL A 59 -23.64 -28.15 -6.10
C VAL A 59 -22.35 -28.19 -5.26
N ASP A 60 -22.42 -28.82 -4.09
CA ASP A 60 -21.29 -29.00 -3.16
C ASP A 60 -20.35 -30.15 -3.56
N GLU A 61 -20.69 -30.93 -4.59
CA GLU A 61 -19.83 -31.99 -5.14
C GLU A 61 -19.04 -31.53 -6.38
N VAL A 62 -19.23 -30.28 -6.82
CA VAL A 62 -18.58 -29.73 -8.02
C VAL A 62 -17.93 -28.37 -7.75
N THR A 63 -16.99 -27.98 -8.61
CA THR A 63 -16.41 -26.64 -8.58
C THR A 63 -17.14 -25.74 -9.58
N LEU A 64 -17.77 -24.66 -9.10
CA LEU A 64 -18.37 -23.67 -9.99
C LEU A 64 -17.28 -22.86 -10.70
N ALA A 65 -17.46 -22.65 -12.00
CA ALA A 65 -16.74 -21.67 -12.78
C ALA A 65 -17.58 -20.37 -12.88
N ALA A 66 -17.02 -19.32 -13.46
CA ALA A 66 -17.82 -18.15 -13.84
C ALA A 66 -18.99 -18.59 -14.75
N PRO A 67 -20.21 -18.06 -14.61
CA PRO A 67 -21.32 -18.47 -15.48
C PRO A 67 -20.99 -18.32 -16.98
N ILE A 68 -20.28 -17.27 -17.35
CA ILE A 68 -19.71 -17.07 -18.69
C ILE A 68 -18.19 -16.92 -18.54
N PRO A 69 -17.40 -18.02 -18.62
CA PRO A 69 -15.95 -17.97 -18.37
C PRO A 69 -15.15 -17.15 -19.40
N ARG A 70 -15.71 -16.97 -20.59
CA ARG A 70 -15.09 -16.25 -21.71
C ARG A 70 -16.13 -15.32 -22.35
N PRO A 71 -16.50 -14.21 -21.68
CA PRO A 71 -17.46 -13.26 -22.23
C PRO A 71 -16.86 -12.58 -23.48
N PRO A 72 -17.68 -12.20 -24.48
CA PRO A 72 -17.17 -11.53 -25.68
C PRO A 72 -16.52 -10.17 -25.37
N SER A 73 -17.09 -9.43 -24.42
CA SER A 73 -16.49 -8.22 -23.87
C SER A 73 -16.95 -7.99 -22.43
N ILE A 74 -16.14 -7.21 -21.69
CA ILE A 74 -16.48 -6.72 -20.36
C ILE A 74 -16.32 -5.20 -20.40
N ARG A 75 -17.40 -4.48 -20.07
CA ARG A 75 -17.42 -3.03 -19.92
C ARG A 75 -17.85 -2.75 -18.50
N ASP A 76 -16.92 -2.31 -17.67
CA ASP A 76 -17.25 -1.98 -16.29
C ASP A 76 -17.49 -0.48 -16.14
N SER A 77 -18.59 -0.13 -15.49
CA SER A 77 -19.18 1.21 -15.46
C SER A 77 -19.01 1.85 -14.09
N LEU A 78 -19.31 3.14 -13.95
CA LEU A 78 -19.22 3.82 -12.66
C LEU A 78 -20.58 4.44 -12.33
N CYS A 79 -21.56 3.59 -12.03
CA CYS A 79 -22.95 4.00 -11.83
C CYS A 79 -23.23 4.67 -10.49
N PHE A 80 -22.30 4.54 -9.53
CA PHE A 80 -22.44 5.09 -8.18
C PHE A 80 -21.54 6.33 -8.04
N LEU A 81 -22.12 7.52 -8.13
CA LEU A 81 -21.35 8.76 -7.99
C LEU A 81 -20.84 8.96 -6.56
N ASP A 82 -21.51 8.41 -5.55
CA ASP A 82 -21.02 8.44 -4.17
C ASP A 82 -19.74 7.62 -3.97
N HIS A 83 -19.58 6.49 -4.68
CA HIS A 83 -18.30 5.76 -4.71
C HIS A 83 -17.18 6.68 -5.22
N MET A 84 -17.41 7.41 -6.32
CA MET A 84 -16.43 8.36 -6.86
C MET A 84 -16.10 9.50 -5.89
N ARG A 85 -17.10 10.02 -5.17
CA ARG A 85 -16.89 11.05 -4.15
C ARG A 85 -16.06 10.53 -2.98
N ASN A 86 -16.33 9.31 -2.53
CA ASN A 86 -15.62 8.68 -1.43
C ASN A 86 -14.16 8.38 -1.82
N CYS A 87 -13.92 7.84 -3.02
CA CYS A 87 -12.57 7.67 -3.57
C CYS A 87 -11.84 9.00 -3.69
N GLN A 88 -12.43 10.03 -4.30
CA GLN A 88 -11.78 11.34 -4.44
C GLN A 88 -11.40 11.93 -3.08
N GLN A 89 -12.27 11.80 -2.07
CA GLN A 89 -12.01 12.25 -0.71
C GLN A 89 -10.89 11.44 -0.04
N ALA A 90 -10.92 10.12 -0.16
CA ALA A 90 -9.91 9.22 0.40
C ALA A 90 -8.50 9.50 -0.16
N MET A 91 -8.43 9.97 -1.40
CA MET A 91 -7.18 10.34 -2.08
C MET A 91 -6.77 11.81 -1.85
N GLY A 92 -7.40 12.51 -0.90
CA GLY A 92 -7.04 13.88 -0.51
C GLY A 92 -7.73 15.00 -1.31
N GLY A 93 -8.66 14.65 -2.20
CA GLY A 93 -9.48 15.62 -2.92
C GLY A 93 -10.75 16.03 -2.15
N GLY A 94 -11.53 16.95 -2.73
CA GLY A 94 -12.85 17.29 -2.22
C GLY A 94 -13.92 16.26 -2.61
N ARG A 95 -15.17 16.43 -2.14
CA ARG A 95 -16.32 15.60 -2.57
C ARG A 95 -17.05 16.11 -3.82
N VAL A 96 -16.58 17.21 -4.41
CA VAL A 96 -17.20 17.79 -5.60
C VAL A 96 -16.65 17.10 -6.84
N LEU A 97 -17.52 16.38 -7.55
CA LEU A 97 -17.22 15.79 -8.85
C LEU A 97 -17.28 16.85 -9.95
N VAL A 98 -16.42 16.73 -10.96
CA VAL A 98 -16.49 17.55 -12.18
C VAL A 98 -17.79 17.31 -12.95
N ASP A 99 -18.27 18.32 -13.66
CA ASP A 99 -19.56 18.33 -14.39
C ASP A 99 -19.78 17.12 -15.32
N THR A 100 -18.71 16.61 -15.94
CA THR A 100 -18.77 15.46 -16.86
C THR A 100 -19.42 14.21 -16.24
N TRP A 101 -19.25 13.98 -14.94
CA TRP A 101 -19.84 12.83 -14.21
C TRP A 101 -21.38 12.80 -14.27
N TYR A 102 -22.01 13.96 -14.43
CA TYR A 102 -23.47 14.10 -14.50
C TYR A 102 -24.00 14.13 -15.93
N ARG A 103 -23.10 14.11 -16.93
CA ARG A 103 -23.47 14.24 -18.35
C ARG A 103 -23.42 12.94 -19.11
N VAL A 104 -22.51 12.05 -18.74
CA VAL A 104 -22.32 10.74 -19.38
C VAL A 104 -21.95 9.68 -18.34
N PRO A 105 -22.48 8.46 -18.44
CA PRO A 105 -22.01 7.35 -17.62
C PRO A 105 -20.60 6.96 -18.05
N ALA A 106 -19.67 6.95 -17.10
CA ALA A 106 -18.30 6.51 -17.34
C ALA A 106 -18.23 4.98 -17.33
N PHE A 107 -17.34 4.43 -18.16
CA PHE A 107 -17.00 3.01 -18.18
C PHE A 107 -15.59 2.81 -18.76
N TYR A 108 -15.00 1.65 -18.52
CA TYR A 108 -13.77 1.20 -19.16
C TYR A 108 -13.89 -0.26 -19.63
N PHE A 109 -12.93 -0.72 -20.43
CA PHE A 109 -12.87 -2.12 -20.86
C PHE A 109 -12.03 -2.94 -19.89
N ALA A 110 -12.64 -3.94 -19.27
CA ALA A 110 -11.91 -4.95 -18.50
C ALA A 110 -11.50 -6.12 -19.39
N CYS A 111 -10.43 -6.81 -19.03
CA CYS A 111 -9.83 -7.85 -19.85
C CYS A 111 -10.62 -9.18 -19.72
N PRO A 112 -11.29 -9.69 -20.78
CA PRO A 112 -12.07 -10.93 -20.66
C PRO A 112 -11.22 -12.18 -20.38
N SER A 113 -9.90 -12.13 -20.61
CA SER A 113 -9.01 -13.26 -20.35
C SER A 113 -8.64 -13.42 -18.87
N THR A 114 -9.03 -12.49 -18.00
CA THR A 114 -8.71 -12.50 -16.57
C THR A 114 -9.92 -12.87 -15.71
N VAL A 115 -10.97 -13.43 -16.33
CA VAL A 115 -12.17 -13.89 -15.62
C VAL A 115 -11.85 -15.06 -14.69
N LEU A 116 -12.26 -14.91 -13.43
CA LEU A 116 -12.15 -15.90 -12.37
C LEU A 116 -13.54 -16.43 -12.02
N GLY A 117 -13.62 -17.71 -11.63
CA GLY A 117 -14.81 -18.28 -11.03
C GLY A 117 -15.10 -17.73 -9.63
N PRO A 118 -16.32 -17.93 -9.11
CA PRO A 118 -16.77 -17.38 -7.83
C PRO A 118 -15.97 -17.88 -6.61
N TYR A 119 -15.22 -18.97 -6.77
CA TYR A 119 -14.41 -19.60 -5.72
C TYR A 119 -12.99 -19.94 -6.18
N ASP A 120 -12.56 -19.40 -7.33
CA ASP A 120 -11.16 -19.52 -7.75
C ASP A 120 -10.30 -18.59 -6.86
N ASP A 121 -9.03 -18.96 -6.65
CA ASP A 121 -8.05 -18.07 -6.02
C ASP A 121 -7.81 -16.83 -6.92
N ALA A 122 -7.71 -15.66 -6.29
CA ALA A 122 -7.50 -14.38 -6.97
C ALA A 122 -6.02 -13.97 -6.90
N PRO A 123 -5.31 -13.85 -8.04
CA PRO A 123 -3.94 -13.38 -8.02
C PRO A 123 -3.89 -11.88 -7.71
N ALA A 124 -3.00 -11.47 -6.81
CA ALA A 124 -2.64 -10.06 -6.68
C ALA A 124 -1.99 -9.56 -7.98
N ALA A 125 -2.14 -8.28 -8.30
CA ALA A 125 -1.46 -7.72 -9.47
C ALA A 125 0.07 -7.77 -9.27
N PRO A 126 0.86 -8.21 -10.26
CA PRO A 126 2.30 -8.23 -10.14
C PRO A 126 2.89 -6.87 -9.77
N GLY A 127 3.55 -6.81 -8.61
CA GLY A 127 4.21 -5.59 -8.12
C GLY A 127 3.28 -4.60 -7.41
N SER A 128 2.01 -4.93 -7.24
CA SER A 128 1.08 -4.12 -6.45
C SER A 128 1.32 -4.31 -4.95
N ALA A 129 1.37 -3.19 -4.23
CA ALA A 129 1.27 -3.12 -2.78
C ALA A 129 -0.15 -2.76 -2.32
N TRP A 130 -0.98 -2.17 -3.21
CA TRP A 130 -2.32 -1.67 -2.90
C TRP A 130 -3.40 -2.49 -3.58
N GLN A 131 -3.38 -3.80 -3.33
CA GLN A 131 -4.40 -4.70 -3.85
C GLN A 131 -5.74 -4.51 -3.11
N ASP A 132 -6.80 -4.45 -3.89
CA ASP A 132 -8.15 -4.12 -3.45
C ASP A 132 -9.18 -4.97 -4.19
N PHE A 133 -10.40 -5.00 -3.65
CA PHE A 133 -11.58 -5.61 -4.24
C PHE A 133 -12.67 -4.54 -4.44
N GLU A 134 -13.64 -4.83 -5.28
CA GLU A 134 -14.72 -3.91 -5.63
C GLU A 134 -16.01 -4.72 -5.80
N LEU A 135 -16.93 -4.64 -4.83
CA LEU A 135 -18.19 -5.37 -4.88
C LEU A 135 -19.20 -4.69 -5.81
N GLU A 136 -19.58 -5.43 -6.85
CA GLU A 136 -20.51 -4.95 -7.87
C GLU A 136 -21.52 -6.03 -8.27
N ILE A 137 -22.43 -5.64 -9.17
CA ILE A 137 -23.23 -6.57 -9.94
C ILE A 137 -23.06 -6.27 -11.43
N ALA A 138 -23.32 -7.26 -12.28
CA ALA A 138 -23.31 -7.07 -13.72
C ALA A 138 -24.64 -7.44 -14.36
N ALA A 139 -25.00 -6.69 -15.40
CA ALA A 139 -26.06 -7.03 -16.35
C ALA A 139 -25.46 -7.72 -17.57
N ILE A 140 -26.10 -8.80 -18.02
CA ILE A 140 -25.64 -9.59 -19.17
C ILE A 140 -26.55 -9.35 -20.36
N ILE A 141 -25.96 -9.04 -21.51
CA ILE A 141 -26.70 -8.82 -22.75
C ILE A 141 -27.17 -10.17 -23.32
N GLY A 142 -28.44 -10.28 -23.69
CA GLY A 142 -29.03 -11.48 -24.33
C GLY A 142 -29.33 -11.34 -25.81
N ALA A 143 -29.33 -10.12 -26.33
CA ALA A 143 -29.70 -9.85 -27.72
C ALA A 143 -28.71 -8.86 -28.34
N THR A 144 -28.32 -9.13 -29.58
CA THR A 144 -27.49 -8.20 -30.35
C THR A 144 -28.21 -6.87 -30.53
N GLY A 145 -27.50 -5.77 -30.28
CA GLY A 145 -28.11 -4.43 -30.35
C GLY A 145 -27.06 -3.33 -30.54
N GLN A 146 -27.43 -2.27 -31.23
CA GLN A 146 -26.60 -1.09 -31.48
C GLN A 146 -27.47 0.16 -31.38
N ASP A 147 -26.92 1.26 -30.86
CA ASP A 147 -27.60 2.55 -30.72
C ASP A 147 -28.97 2.41 -30.02
N LEU A 148 -29.02 1.59 -28.96
CA LEU A 148 -30.24 1.22 -28.25
C LEU A 148 -30.83 2.41 -27.50
N SER A 149 -32.17 2.54 -27.49
CA SER A 149 -32.87 3.38 -26.50
C SER A 149 -32.71 2.81 -25.09
N VAL A 150 -32.98 3.59 -24.05
CA VAL A 150 -32.92 3.13 -22.65
C VAL A 150 -33.86 1.95 -22.41
N GLU A 151 -35.04 1.96 -23.02
CA GLU A 151 -36.02 0.86 -22.91
C GLU A 151 -35.54 -0.40 -23.63
N GLN A 152 -35.01 -0.26 -24.85
CA GLN A 152 -34.43 -1.38 -25.59
C GLN A 152 -33.23 -1.97 -24.87
N ALA A 153 -32.42 -1.11 -24.25
CA ALA A 153 -31.27 -1.47 -23.45
C ALA A 153 -31.66 -2.25 -22.18
N GLU A 154 -32.67 -1.82 -21.44
CA GLU A 154 -33.19 -2.59 -20.29
C GLU A 154 -33.77 -3.94 -20.73
N GLN A 155 -34.47 -3.98 -21.87
CA GLN A 155 -35.05 -5.22 -22.43
C GLN A 155 -34.00 -6.21 -22.97
N SER A 156 -32.79 -5.74 -23.30
CA SER A 156 -31.73 -6.62 -23.80
C SER A 156 -31.03 -7.39 -22.69
N ILE A 157 -31.28 -7.07 -21.42
CA ILE A 157 -30.68 -7.75 -20.27
C ILE A 157 -31.32 -9.13 -20.07
N ILE A 158 -30.53 -10.20 -20.20
CA ILE A 158 -30.98 -11.58 -20.03
C ILE A 158 -30.83 -12.10 -18.60
N GLY A 159 -29.99 -11.45 -17.80
CA GLY A 159 -29.74 -11.84 -16.42
C GLY A 159 -28.69 -10.99 -15.74
N TYR A 160 -28.49 -11.28 -14.46
CA TYR A 160 -27.58 -10.58 -13.57
C TYR A 160 -26.68 -11.57 -12.81
N MET A 161 -25.49 -11.12 -12.41
CA MET A 161 -24.57 -11.89 -11.56
C MET A 161 -23.75 -10.96 -10.67
N ILE A 162 -23.09 -11.50 -9.63
CA ILE A 162 -22.10 -10.74 -8.86
C ILE A 162 -20.86 -10.52 -9.73
N PHE A 163 -20.28 -9.34 -9.59
CA PHE A 163 -19.06 -8.93 -10.25
C PHE A 163 -18.10 -8.40 -9.18
N ASN A 164 -16.85 -8.89 -9.18
CA ASN A 164 -15.77 -8.33 -8.35
C ASN A 164 -14.68 -7.78 -9.27
N ASP A 165 -14.38 -6.50 -9.15
CA ASP A 165 -13.33 -5.83 -9.93
C ASP A 165 -12.00 -5.77 -9.17
N TRP A 166 -11.09 -6.73 -9.41
CA TRP A 166 -9.83 -6.77 -8.67
C TRP A 166 -8.92 -5.61 -9.07
N SER A 167 -8.58 -4.78 -8.08
CA SER A 167 -8.00 -3.46 -8.31
C SER A 167 -6.64 -3.32 -7.65
N ALA A 168 -5.61 -3.00 -8.43
CA ALA A 168 -4.29 -2.60 -7.92
C ALA A 168 -4.19 -1.08 -7.93
N ARG A 169 -4.49 -0.43 -6.80
CA ARG A 169 -4.72 1.02 -6.72
C ARG A 169 -3.46 1.85 -6.99
N ASP A 170 -2.30 1.32 -6.64
CA ASP A 170 -1.00 1.93 -6.91
C ASP A 170 -0.68 1.94 -8.42
N LEU A 171 -0.84 0.79 -9.09
CA LEU A 171 -0.68 0.67 -10.54
C LEU A 171 -1.73 1.50 -11.29
N GLN A 172 -2.99 1.44 -10.84
CA GLN A 172 -4.11 2.21 -11.39
C GLN A 172 -3.81 3.71 -11.39
N GLN A 173 -3.25 4.22 -10.29
CA GLN A 173 -2.93 5.64 -10.18
C GLN A 173 -1.72 6.06 -11.00
N LEU A 174 -0.67 5.23 -11.00
CA LEU A 174 0.52 5.50 -11.81
C LEU A 174 0.15 5.60 -13.30
N GLU A 175 -0.60 4.62 -13.81
CA GLU A 175 -0.98 4.58 -15.23
C GLU A 175 -2.11 5.55 -15.57
N GLY A 176 -2.98 5.88 -14.60
CA GLY A 176 -4.02 6.92 -14.74
C GLY A 176 -3.46 8.28 -15.15
N GLN A 177 -2.21 8.59 -14.80
CA GLN A 177 -1.50 9.80 -15.23
C GLN A 177 -1.36 9.89 -16.76
N LEU A 178 -1.32 8.75 -17.46
CA LEU A 178 -1.25 8.68 -18.93
C LEU A 178 -2.59 8.99 -19.59
N ARG A 179 -3.71 8.93 -18.85
CA ARG A 179 -5.08 9.20 -19.33
C ARG A 179 -5.54 8.30 -20.49
N ILE A 180 -5.07 7.05 -20.52
CA ILE A 180 -5.42 6.05 -21.54
C ILE A 180 -6.27 4.88 -21.03
N GLY A 181 -6.74 4.94 -19.78
CA GLY A 181 -7.57 3.91 -19.14
C GLY A 181 -6.99 3.43 -17.82
N GLN A 182 -7.60 2.39 -17.24
CA GLN A 182 -7.21 1.81 -15.95
C GLN A 182 -6.05 0.79 -16.06
N ALA A 183 -5.86 0.23 -17.27
CA ALA A 183 -4.73 -0.60 -17.68
C ALA A 183 -4.29 -1.63 -16.62
N LYS A 184 -3.02 -1.66 -16.19
CA LYS A 184 -2.49 -2.67 -15.25
C LYS A 184 -3.13 -2.64 -13.87
N GLY A 185 -3.79 -1.54 -13.52
CA GLY A 185 -4.60 -1.45 -12.31
C GLY A 185 -5.79 -2.42 -12.26
N LYS A 186 -6.23 -2.96 -13.41
CA LYS A 186 -7.44 -3.83 -13.52
C LYS A 186 -7.18 -5.16 -14.24
N ASP A 187 -5.92 -5.48 -14.55
CA ASP A 187 -5.55 -6.71 -15.26
C ASP A 187 -5.42 -7.94 -14.33
N SER A 188 -5.52 -7.77 -12.99
CA SER A 188 -5.34 -8.87 -12.04
C SER A 188 -6.48 -9.88 -12.04
N GLY A 189 -7.72 -9.43 -12.27
CA GLY A 189 -8.85 -10.34 -12.42
C GLY A 189 -10.21 -9.64 -12.41
N VAL A 190 -11.21 -10.35 -12.93
CA VAL A 190 -12.62 -10.05 -12.69
C VAL A 190 -13.28 -11.34 -12.22
N THR A 191 -13.89 -11.35 -11.04
CA THR A 191 -14.68 -12.52 -10.63
C THR A 191 -16.14 -12.35 -11.03
N LEU A 192 -16.70 -13.37 -11.68
CA LEU A 192 -18.10 -13.42 -12.09
C LEU A 192 -18.79 -14.62 -11.45
N GLY A 193 -19.99 -14.43 -10.91
CA GLY A 193 -20.82 -15.55 -10.43
C GLY A 193 -21.61 -15.25 -9.17
N PRO A 194 -21.92 -16.25 -8.34
CA PRO A 194 -21.79 -17.68 -8.64
C PRO A 194 -22.76 -18.16 -9.73
N TYR A 195 -23.82 -17.39 -10.03
CA TYR A 195 -24.88 -17.77 -10.97
C TYR A 195 -25.22 -16.62 -11.93
N LEU A 196 -25.68 -16.95 -13.13
CA LEU A 196 -26.47 -16.04 -13.96
C LEU A 196 -27.94 -16.17 -13.56
N VAL A 197 -28.50 -15.12 -12.96
CA VAL A 197 -29.88 -15.10 -12.45
C VAL A 197 -30.78 -14.34 -13.42
N THR A 198 -31.88 -14.97 -13.87
CA THR A 198 -32.79 -14.32 -14.81
C THR A 198 -33.67 -13.26 -14.13
N PRO A 199 -34.13 -12.22 -14.86
CA PRO A 199 -34.83 -11.08 -14.27
C PRO A 199 -36.10 -11.41 -13.47
N ASP A 200 -36.80 -12.49 -13.81
CA ASP A 200 -38.02 -12.96 -13.12
C ASP A 200 -37.77 -13.38 -11.67
N GLU A 201 -36.62 -14.01 -11.37
CA GLU A 201 -36.22 -14.38 -10.01
C GLU A 201 -35.93 -13.16 -9.14
N LEU A 202 -35.56 -12.05 -9.77
CA LEU A 202 -35.18 -10.82 -9.09
C LEU A 202 -36.33 -9.81 -8.99
N HIS A 203 -37.50 -10.12 -9.56
CA HIS A 203 -38.69 -9.29 -9.47
C HIS A 203 -39.07 -8.91 -8.03
N PRO A 204 -38.98 -9.82 -7.02
CA PRO A 204 -39.28 -9.48 -5.63
C PRO A 204 -38.38 -8.39 -5.02
N TYR A 205 -37.21 -8.11 -5.61
CA TYR A 205 -36.26 -7.09 -5.12
C TYR A 205 -36.34 -5.76 -5.89
N ARG A 206 -37.27 -5.63 -6.84
CA ARG A 206 -37.48 -4.35 -7.52
C ARG A 206 -38.19 -3.35 -6.59
N ARG A 207 -37.69 -2.13 -6.51
CA ARG A 207 -38.25 -1.00 -5.74
C ARG A 207 -38.25 0.22 -6.63
N ASP A 208 -39.40 0.88 -6.78
CA ASP A 208 -39.58 2.06 -7.64
C ASP A 208 -39.03 1.88 -9.06
N GLY A 209 -39.22 0.68 -9.63
CA GLY A 209 -38.74 0.32 -10.97
C GLY A 209 -37.28 -0.08 -11.05
N LYS A 210 -36.47 0.15 -10.01
CA LYS A 210 -35.05 -0.21 -9.96
C LYS A 210 -34.80 -1.56 -9.29
N LEU A 211 -33.75 -2.26 -9.68
CA LEU A 211 -33.27 -3.45 -9.00
C LEU A 211 -32.49 -3.04 -7.73
N SER A 212 -33.04 -3.34 -6.56
CA SER A 212 -32.52 -2.88 -5.26
C SER A 212 -32.13 -4.06 -4.38
N LEU A 213 -30.93 -4.60 -4.61
CA LEU A 213 -30.34 -5.70 -3.86
C LEU A 213 -29.54 -5.15 -2.69
N GLN A 214 -29.63 -5.78 -1.52
CA GLN A 214 -28.68 -5.53 -0.42
C GLN A 214 -27.37 -6.25 -0.71
N VAL A 215 -26.25 -5.59 -0.38
CA VAL A 215 -24.91 -6.15 -0.59
C VAL A 215 -24.07 -6.06 0.68
N THR A 216 -23.11 -6.97 0.83
CA THR A 216 -22.15 -6.97 1.93
C THR A 216 -20.80 -7.49 1.44
N ALA A 217 -19.75 -6.75 1.75
CA ALA A 217 -18.37 -7.13 1.47
C ALA A 217 -17.62 -7.44 2.77
N LEU A 218 -16.89 -8.55 2.78
CA LEU A 218 -16.08 -8.99 3.92
C LEU A 218 -14.65 -9.29 3.49
N VAL A 219 -13.69 -9.00 4.37
CA VAL A 219 -12.30 -9.47 4.31
C VAL A 219 -12.00 -10.22 5.60
N ASN A 220 -11.57 -11.48 5.49
CA ASN A 220 -11.27 -12.35 6.64
C ASN A 220 -12.40 -12.35 7.69
N ASP A 221 -13.64 -12.53 7.22
CA ASP A 221 -14.88 -12.51 8.01
C ASP A 221 -15.23 -11.17 8.69
N THR A 222 -14.43 -10.12 8.47
CA THR A 222 -14.70 -8.75 8.94
C THR A 222 -15.47 -7.99 7.86
N VAL A 223 -16.60 -7.39 8.23
CA VAL A 223 -17.39 -6.54 7.33
C VAL A 223 -16.62 -5.26 7.05
N ILE A 224 -16.32 -5.04 5.77
CA ILE A 224 -15.71 -3.79 5.29
C ILE A 224 -16.79 -2.76 4.99
N GLY A 225 -17.84 -3.18 4.28
CA GLY A 225 -18.95 -2.31 3.96
C GLY A 225 -20.21 -3.04 3.52
N THR A 226 -21.30 -2.28 3.51
CA THR A 226 -22.63 -2.73 3.14
C THR A 226 -23.32 -1.63 2.35
N GLY A 227 -24.14 -2.00 1.38
CA GLY A 227 -24.84 -1.02 0.58
C GLY A 227 -26.02 -1.60 -0.18
N SER A 228 -26.49 -0.86 -1.18
CA SER A 228 -27.55 -1.33 -2.06
C SER A 228 -27.35 -0.89 -3.50
N THR A 229 -27.67 -1.79 -4.42
CA THR A 229 -27.69 -1.50 -5.87
C THR A 229 -28.77 -0.49 -6.25
N GLY A 230 -29.75 -0.24 -5.37
CA GLY A 230 -30.76 0.81 -5.56
C GLY A 230 -30.18 2.23 -5.56
N ALA A 231 -28.96 2.41 -5.04
CA ALA A 231 -28.26 3.69 -4.98
C ALA A 231 -27.61 4.12 -6.31
N MET A 232 -27.74 3.33 -7.39
CA MET A 232 -27.22 3.72 -8.70
C MET A 232 -27.81 5.06 -9.17
N ASP A 233 -26.92 6.00 -9.50
CA ASP A 233 -27.23 7.26 -10.17
C ASP A 233 -27.52 7.03 -11.66
N TRP A 234 -26.77 6.13 -12.30
CA TRP A 234 -26.99 5.67 -13.68
C TRP A 234 -27.55 4.24 -13.68
N THR A 235 -28.72 4.04 -14.28
CA THR A 235 -29.31 2.69 -14.42
C THR A 235 -28.59 1.86 -15.48
N PHE A 236 -28.69 0.53 -15.42
CA PHE A 236 -28.16 -0.34 -16.48
C PHE A 236 -28.73 0.01 -17.86
N GLY A 237 -30.04 0.30 -17.97
CA GLY A 237 -30.63 0.76 -19.23
C GLY A 237 -29.97 2.02 -19.80
N GLU A 238 -29.65 3.02 -18.96
CA GLU A 238 -28.95 4.24 -19.40
C GLU A 238 -27.51 3.96 -19.83
N VAL A 239 -26.78 3.16 -19.05
CA VAL A 239 -25.41 2.75 -19.36
C VAL A 239 -25.36 1.94 -20.65
N ILE A 240 -26.20 0.92 -20.79
CA ILE A 240 -26.27 0.05 -21.97
C ILE A 240 -26.65 0.85 -23.22
N SER A 241 -27.61 1.78 -23.10
CA SER A 241 -27.93 2.72 -24.17
C SER A 241 -26.71 3.55 -24.56
N TYR A 242 -25.93 4.04 -23.60
CA TYR A 242 -24.71 4.79 -23.87
C TYR A 242 -23.59 3.94 -24.50
N VAL A 243 -23.29 2.76 -23.96
CA VAL A 243 -22.19 1.90 -24.46
C VAL A 243 -22.48 1.28 -25.82
N SER A 244 -23.76 1.17 -26.22
CA SER A 244 -24.17 0.68 -27.53
C SER A 244 -24.03 1.72 -28.65
N ARG A 245 -23.67 2.97 -28.35
CA ARG A 245 -23.56 4.04 -29.35
C ARG A 245 -22.45 3.75 -30.35
N GLY A 246 -22.80 3.52 -31.61
CA GLY A 246 -21.87 3.22 -32.70
C GLY A 246 -21.20 1.85 -32.61
N VAL A 247 -21.62 0.96 -31.68
CA VAL A 247 -21.03 -0.37 -31.47
C VAL A 247 -22.13 -1.40 -31.21
N SER A 248 -22.01 -2.56 -31.87
CA SER A 248 -22.94 -3.68 -31.69
C SER A 248 -22.58 -4.50 -30.46
N LEU A 249 -23.42 -4.44 -29.42
CA LEU A 249 -23.36 -5.32 -28.25
C LEU A 249 -23.71 -6.75 -28.66
N GLN A 250 -23.01 -7.73 -28.08
CA GLN A 250 -23.20 -9.15 -28.38
C GLN A 250 -23.85 -9.89 -27.20
N PRO A 251 -24.65 -10.95 -27.45
CA PRO A 251 -25.09 -11.83 -26.38
C PRO A 251 -23.90 -12.36 -25.56
N GLY A 252 -23.99 -12.24 -24.24
CA GLY A 252 -22.92 -12.56 -23.30
C GLY A 252 -21.98 -11.40 -22.96
N ASP A 253 -22.11 -10.22 -23.60
CA ASP A 253 -21.41 -9.02 -23.14
C ASP A 253 -21.78 -8.75 -21.67
N VAL A 254 -20.76 -8.45 -20.86
CA VAL A 254 -20.88 -8.18 -19.43
C VAL A 254 -20.79 -6.68 -19.19
N ILE A 255 -21.80 -6.10 -18.56
CA ILE A 255 -21.83 -4.69 -18.19
C ILE A 255 -21.83 -4.59 -16.67
N GLY A 256 -20.70 -4.20 -16.09
CA GLY A 256 -20.55 -4.00 -14.63
C GLY A 256 -21.22 -2.71 -14.17
N SER A 257 -21.65 -2.68 -12.90
CA SER A 257 -22.30 -1.52 -12.31
C SER A 257 -21.33 -0.47 -11.79
N GLY A 258 -20.07 -0.83 -11.59
CA GLY A 258 -19.21 -0.09 -10.67
C GLY A 258 -19.51 -0.46 -9.23
N THR A 259 -18.55 -0.15 -8.37
CA THR A 259 -18.60 -0.49 -6.95
C THR A 259 -19.77 0.15 -6.24
N VAL A 260 -20.49 -0.69 -5.48
CA VAL A 260 -21.46 -0.20 -4.51
C VAL A 260 -20.71 0.57 -3.42
N PRO A 261 -21.10 1.82 -3.07
CA PRO A 261 -20.38 2.63 -2.11
C PRO A 261 -20.10 1.89 -0.81
N THR A 262 -18.93 2.12 -0.22
CA THR A 262 -18.35 1.45 0.96
C THR A 262 -17.88 0.01 0.76
N CYS A 263 -18.13 -0.62 -0.38
CA CYS A 263 -17.77 -2.02 -0.60
C CYS A 263 -16.46 -2.20 -1.38
N THR A 264 -15.43 -1.42 -0.99
CA THR A 264 -14.05 -1.47 -1.48
C THR A 264 -13.11 -0.86 -0.43
N LEU A 265 -11.84 -1.28 -0.34
CA LEU A 265 -10.93 -0.80 0.71
C LEU A 265 -10.51 0.66 0.53
N VAL A 266 -10.34 1.13 -0.72
CA VAL A 266 -9.84 2.50 -0.98
C VAL A 266 -10.72 3.59 -0.36
N GLU A 267 -12.04 3.37 -0.25
CA GLU A 267 -12.95 4.33 0.39
C GLU A 267 -12.70 4.52 1.90
N HIS A 268 -12.02 3.55 2.52
CA HIS A 268 -11.70 3.56 3.95
C HIS A 268 -10.30 4.11 4.24
N LEU A 269 -9.50 4.44 3.22
CA LEU A 269 -8.07 4.82 3.38
C LEU A 269 -7.79 5.90 4.44
N THR A 270 -8.73 6.83 4.63
CA THR A 270 -8.63 7.94 5.59
C THR A 270 -9.33 7.68 6.93
N GLN A 271 -9.87 6.48 7.12
CA GLN A 271 -10.64 6.05 8.29
C GLN A 271 -9.95 4.83 8.94
N PRO A 272 -8.91 5.04 9.77
CA PRO A 272 -8.08 3.97 10.34
C PRO A 272 -8.89 2.87 11.06
N GLU A 273 -10.00 3.25 11.70
CA GLU A 273 -10.91 2.34 12.41
C GLU A 273 -11.56 1.30 11.48
N SER A 274 -11.72 1.62 10.19
CA SER A 274 -12.43 0.81 9.19
C SER A 274 -11.56 0.30 8.06
N PHE A 275 -10.28 0.71 8.00
CA PHE A 275 -9.33 0.26 6.99
C PHE A 275 -8.43 -0.82 7.58
N PRO A 276 -8.66 -2.11 7.26
CA PRO A 276 -7.87 -3.20 7.81
C PRO A 276 -6.46 -3.31 7.19
N GLY A 277 -6.12 -2.43 6.24
CA GLY A 277 -4.96 -2.58 5.37
C GLY A 277 -5.36 -3.00 3.95
N TRP A 278 -4.39 -2.97 3.04
CA TRP A 278 -4.55 -3.50 1.67
C TRP A 278 -4.48 -5.03 1.68
N LEU A 279 -5.08 -5.68 0.68
CA LEU A 279 -5.13 -7.14 0.61
C LEU A 279 -3.74 -7.76 0.47
N GLN A 280 -3.49 -8.80 1.27
CA GLN A 280 -2.25 -9.56 1.32
C GLN A 280 -2.46 -11.02 0.89
N ASP A 281 -1.34 -11.73 0.66
CA ASP A 281 -1.35 -13.17 0.43
C ASP A 281 -2.06 -13.92 1.56
N GLY A 282 -3.06 -14.73 1.20
CA GLY A 282 -3.85 -15.51 2.14
C GLY A 282 -5.16 -14.86 2.59
N ASP A 283 -5.34 -13.55 2.36
CA ASP A 283 -6.60 -12.88 2.70
C ASP A 283 -7.77 -13.46 1.92
N VAL A 284 -8.94 -13.52 2.55
CA VAL A 284 -10.16 -14.03 1.94
C VAL A 284 -11.16 -12.90 1.77
N VAL A 285 -11.57 -12.64 0.54
CA VAL A 285 -12.65 -11.73 0.20
C VAL A 285 -13.94 -12.52 0.02
N THR A 286 -15.01 -12.13 0.71
CA THR A 286 -16.35 -12.72 0.57
C THR A 286 -17.36 -11.65 0.22
N LEU A 287 -18.09 -11.84 -0.88
CA LEU A 287 -19.02 -10.87 -1.42
C LEU A 287 -20.41 -11.48 -1.49
N ARG A 288 -21.37 -10.85 -0.82
CA ARG A 288 -22.76 -11.32 -0.75
C ARG A 288 -23.67 -10.31 -1.41
N VAL A 289 -24.56 -10.82 -2.26
CA VAL A 289 -25.61 -10.01 -2.88
C VAL A 289 -26.93 -10.75 -2.81
N GLU A 290 -27.94 -10.07 -2.25
CA GLU A 290 -29.29 -10.61 -2.13
C GLU A 290 -29.82 -11.08 -3.50
N GLY A 291 -30.39 -12.28 -3.55
CA GLY A 291 -30.88 -12.88 -4.80
C GLY A 291 -29.81 -13.44 -5.75
N LEU A 292 -28.56 -12.97 -5.70
CA LEU A 292 -27.47 -13.41 -6.59
C LEU A 292 -26.50 -14.41 -5.95
N GLY A 293 -26.42 -14.46 -4.63
CA GLY A 293 -25.63 -15.46 -3.90
C GLY A 293 -24.38 -14.90 -3.24
N GLU A 294 -23.31 -15.70 -3.24
CA GLU A 294 -22.03 -15.37 -2.60
C GLU A 294 -20.86 -15.78 -3.52
N THR A 295 -19.82 -14.94 -3.56
CA THR A 295 -18.48 -15.33 -4.05
C THR A 295 -17.50 -15.32 -2.88
N ARG A 296 -16.49 -16.18 -2.93
CA ARG A 296 -15.45 -16.25 -1.91
C ARG A 296 -14.10 -16.61 -2.53
N GLN A 297 -13.17 -15.67 -2.54
CA GLN A 297 -11.86 -15.82 -3.18
C GLN A 297 -10.73 -15.63 -2.17
N ARG A 298 -9.71 -16.49 -2.23
CA ARG A 298 -8.46 -16.29 -1.49
C ARG A 298 -7.49 -15.51 -2.38
N VAL A 299 -6.91 -14.45 -1.85
CA VAL A 299 -5.87 -13.65 -2.50
C VAL A 299 -4.55 -14.40 -2.47
N CYS A 300 -3.88 -14.48 -3.61
CA CYS A 300 -2.60 -15.17 -3.77
C CYS A 300 -1.54 -14.21 -4.30
N ALA A 301 -0.41 -14.11 -3.61
CA ALA A 301 0.71 -13.29 -4.07
C ALA A 301 1.26 -13.81 -5.41
N THR A 302 1.67 -12.86 -6.25
CA THR A 302 2.38 -13.14 -7.51
C THR A 302 3.83 -12.70 -7.42
N PRO A 303 4.75 -13.32 -8.19
CA PRO A 303 6.12 -12.84 -8.29
C PRO A 303 6.20 -11.37 -8.73
N PRO A 304 7.26 -10.63 -8.33
CA PRO A 304 7.46 -9.26 -8.80
C PRO A 304 7.64 -9.23 -10.33
N PRO A 305 7.18 -8.15 -11.00
CA PRO A 305 7.33 -8.02 -12.44
C PRO A 305 8.80 -7.86 -12.81
N HIS A 306 9.15 -8.26 -14.04
CA HIS A 306 10.48 -7.98 -14.58
C HIS A 306 10.64 -6.46 -14.78
N PRO A 307 11.69 -5.84 -14.22
CA PRO A 307 11.87 -4.40 -14.33
C PRO A 307 12.18 -3.99 -15.77
N LEU A 308 11.57 -2.89 -16.21
CA LEU A 308 11.92 -2.23 -17.47
C LEU A 308 12.99 -1.19 -17.22
N ALA A 309 13.94 -1.04 -18.16
CA ALA A 309 14.93 0.02 -18.08
C ALA A 309 14.23 1.40 -18.14
N PRO A 310 14.48 2.30 -17.17
CA PRO A 310 13.85 3.61 -17.15
C PRO A 310 14.25 4.41 -18.40
N ARG A 311 13.30 5.17 -18.93
CA ARG A 311 13.57 6.13 -20.00
C ARG A 311 13.89 7.47 -19.38
N VAL A 312 15.06 8.01 -19.70
CA VAL A 312 15.44 9.35 -19.28
C VAL A 312 14.52 10.34 -19.98
N ASN A 313 13.87 11.21 -19.21
CA ASN A 313 13.15 12.34 -19.77
C ASN A 313 14.18 13.37 -20.26
N PRO A 314 14.33 13.60 -21.58
CA PRO A 314 15.35 14.49 -22.11
C PRO A 314 15.12 15.97 -21.71
N ASP A 315 13.92 16.31 -21.26
CA ASP A 315 13.55 17.67 -20.86
C ASP A 315 13.84 17.94 -19.37
N VAL A 316 14.18 16.91 -18.60
CA VAL A 316 14.57 17.06 -17.18
C VAL A 316 16.07 17.32 -17.11
N ALA A 317 16.44 18.45 -16.50
CA ALA A 317 17.85 18.75 -16.23
C ALA A 317 18.47 17.60 -15.42
N PRO A 318 19.73 17.19 -15.72
CA PRO A 318 20.40 16.17 -14.94
C PRO A 318 20.36 16.56 -13.45
N GLU A 319 19.92 15.64 -12.60
CA GLU A 319 19.97 15.89 -11.17
C GLU A 319 21.41 16.18 -10.76
N ALA A 320 21.61 17.27 -10.01
CA ALA A 320 22.89 17.53 -9.40
C ALA A 320 23.22 16.36 -8.48
N THR A 321 24.41 15.79 -8.62
CA THR A 321 24.86 14.73 -7.71
C THR A 321 24.82 15.27 -6.29
N ARG A 322 23.92 14.72 -5.48
CA ARG A 322 23.87 15.04 -4.07
C ARG A 322 25.09 14.42 -3.40
N VAL A 323 25.87 15.26 -2.71
CA VAL A 323 27.07 14.83 -2.01
C VAL A 323 27.00 15.33 -0.59
N ASN A 324 27.17 14.40 0.36
CA ASN A 324 27.29 14.75 1.76
C ASN A 324 28.64 15.45 1.99
N PRO A 325 28.65 16.72 2.45
CA PRO A 325 29.88 17.49 2.58
C PRO A 325 30.67 17.18 3.85
N ALA A 326 30.15 16.34 4.75
CA ALA A 326 30.81 16.05 6.01
C ALA A 326 32.10 15.25 5.83
N PRO A 327 33.14 15.52 6.65
CA PRO A 327 34.35 14.72 6.66
C PRO A 327 34.02 13.29 7.12
N ALA A 328 34.59 12.31 6.42
CA ALA A 328 34.40 10.90 6.74
C ALA A 328 35.69 10.30 7.30
N ARG A 329 35.60 9.58 8.43
CA ARG A 329 36.76 8.85 9.01
C ARG A 329 37.11 7.58 8.25
N VAL A 330 36.11 7.01 7.59
CA VAL A 330 36.19 5.84 6.70
C VAL A 330 35.57 6.25 5.37
N PRO A 331 36.02 5.73 4.21
CA PRO A 331 35.39 6.07 2.93
C PRO A 331 33.87 5.92 2.98
N TYR A 332 33.15 7.01 2.77
CA TYR A 332 31.68 7.00 2.77
C TYR A 332 31.18 6.52 1.41
N THR A 333 31.20 5.20 1.23
CA THR A 333 30.78 4.51 0.01
C THR A 333 29.79 3.41 0.35
N ARG A 334 28.83 3.13 -0.53
CA ARG A 334 27.87 2.03 -0.36
C ARG A 334 28.61 0.72 -0.07
N GLY A 335 28.30 0.07 1.05
CA GLY A 335 28.88 -1.23 1.39
C GLY A 335 29.26 -1.40 2.86
N LEU A 336 29.88 -2.54 3.15
CA LEU A 336 30.30 -2.96 4.49
C LEU A 336 31.73 -2.49 4.79
N HIS A 337 31.90 -1.80 5.91
CA HIS A 337 33.19 -1.26 6.36
C HIS A 337 33.54 -1.76 7.74
N LYS A 338 34.76 -2.29 7.91
CA LYS A 338 35.28 -2.63 9.25
C LYS A 338 35.66 -1.33 9.97
N VAL A 339 35.05 -1.07 11.12
CA VAL A 339 35.27 0.16 11.89
C VAL A 339 36.14 -0.08 13.13
N ALA A 340 36.04 -1.26 13.74
CA ALA A 340 36.88 -1.67 14.86
C ALA A 340 37.07 -3.20 14.86
N ASP A 341 37.70 -3.73 15.91
CA ASP A 341 37.90 -5.18 16.00
C ASP A 341 36.57 -5.93 16.08
N ARG A 342 36.30 -6.72 15.04
CA ARG A 342 35.05 -7.47 14.85
C ARG A 342 33.79 -6.59 14.97
N VAL A 343 33.87 -5.35 14.51
CA VAL A 343 32.74 -4.43 14.40
C VAL A 343 32.74 -3.79 13.01
N TRP A 344 31.59 -3.81 12.35
CA TRP A 344 31.41 -3.28 11.01
C TRP A 344 30.20 -2.34 10.94
N ALA A 345 30.26 -1.40 10.01
CA ALA A 345 29.16 -0.52 9.66
C ALA A 345 28.80 -0.74 8.19
N TRP A 346 27.52 -0.93 7.90
CA TRP A 346 26.97 -0.83 6.56
C TRP A 346 26.60 0.62 6.30
N THR A 347 27.15 1.22 5.24
CA THR A 347 26.90 2.65 4.94
C THR A 347 26.23 2.86 3.61
N LEU A 348 25.29 3.80 3.54
CA LEU A 348 24.56 4.18 2.31
C LEU A 348 24.68 5.69 2.03
N PRO A 349 25.58 6.12 1.12
CA PRO A 349 25.60 7.50 0.64
C PRO A 349 24.35 7.85 -0.18
N ASP A 350 23.86 9.10 -0.13
CA ASP A 350 24.44 10.27 0.53
C ASP A 350 24.03 10.46 2.00
N GLY A 351 23.20 9.56 2.54
CA GLY A 351 22.67 9.68 3.91
C GLY A 351 21.41 10.53 4.00
N GLY A 352 20.80 10.87 2.86
CA GLY A 352 19.50 11.52 2.83
C GLY A 352 18.35 10.61 3.25
N TYR A 353 17.12 10.98 2.91
CA TYR A 353 15.91 10.21 3.21
C TYR A 353 16.02 8.73 2.82
N GLY A 354 15.81 7.83 3.79
CA GLY A 354 15.80 6.38 3.55
C GLY A 354 17.17 5.73 3.39
N TRP A 355 18.25 6.51 3.31
CA TRP A 355 19.62 6.03 3.17
C TRP A 355 20.30 5.97 4.53
N SER A 356 19.85 5.04 5.37
CA SER A 356 20.37 4.82 6.71
C SER A 356 21.61 3.91 6.72
N ASN A 357 22.41 4.02 7.78
CA ASN A 357 23.47 3.07 8.09
C ASN A 357 22.96 2.02 9.06
N ALA A 358 23.61 0.86 9.03
CA ALA A 358 23.37 -0.25 9.95
C ALA A 358 24.70 -0.80 10.49
N GLY A 359 24.65 -1.73 11.45
CA GLY A 359 25.82 -2.23 12.17
C GLY A 359 25.86 -3.74 12.32
N LEU A 360 27.07 -4.29 12.42
CA LEU A 360 27.31 -5.69 12.80
C LEU A 360 28.39 -5.75 13.88
N VAL A 361 28.08 -6.38 15.01
CA VAL A 361 29.01 -6.62 16.13
C VAL A 361 29.15 -8.12 16.32
N ALA A 362 30.34 -8.68 16.07
CA ALA A 362 30.55 -10.12 16.17
C ALA A 362 31.40 -10.51 17.39
N GLY A 363 30.89 -11.43 18.21
CA GLY A 363 31.64 -12.18 19.22
C GLY A 363 31.94 -13.61 18.78
N GLU A 364 32.34 -14.47 19.72
CA GLU A 364 32.64 -15.88 19.43
C GLU A 364 31.35 -16.66 19.11
N GLY A 365 31.16 -17.01 17.84
CA GLY A 365 30.04 -17.84 17.38
C GLY A 365 28.66 -17.15 17.37
N ALA A 366 28.60 -15.83 17.59
CA ALA A 366 27.37 -15.05 17.59
C ALA A 366 27.64 -13.60 17.17
N SER A 367 26.63 -12.96 16.56
CA SER A 367 26.65 -11.56 16.18
C SER A 367 25.35 -10.85 16.54
N LEU A 368 25.48 -9.56 16.85
CA LEU A 368 24.38 -8.60 16.97
C LEU A 368 24.32 -7.75 15.70
N LEU A 369 23.16 -7.74 15.05
CA LEU A 369 22.83 -6.76 14.02
C LEU A 369 22.26 -5.49 14.67
N VAL A 370 22.61 -4.32 14.16
CA VAL A 370 22.02 -3.04 14.58
C VAL A 370 21.30 -2.45 13.38
N ASP A 371 19.97 -2.43 13.48
CA ASP A 371 19.01 -2.02 12.44
C ASP A 371 18.98 -2.88 11.16
N THR A 372 17.84 -2.86 10.50
CA THR A 372 17.71 -3.25 9.09
C THR A 372 17.55 -1.99 8.23
N LEU A 373 17.13 -2.11 6.96
CA LEU A 373 17.09 -0.99 6.02
C LEU A 373 15.67 -0.75 5.46
N PHE A 374 15.52 0.32 4.68
CA PHE A 374 14.22 0.88 4.29
C PHE A 374 13.37 0.00 3.39
N ASP A 375 14.00 -0.88 2.64
CA ASP A 375 13.31 -1.90 1.87
C ASP A 375 14.02 -3.25 1.93
N LEU A 376 13.35 -4.25 1.36
CA LEU A 376 13.82 -5.64 1.35
C LEU A 376 15.08 -5.80 0.50
N ALA A 377 15.20 -5.06 -0.61
CA ALA A 377 16.34 -5.21 -1.51
C ALA A 377 17.63 -4.69 -0.88
N LEU A 378 17.58 -3.52 -0.23
CA LEU A 378 18.69 -2.95 0.52
C LEU A 378 19.10 -3.85 1.68
N THR A 379 18.13 -4.37 2.42
CA THR A 379 18.40 -5.27 3.55
C THR A 379 19.03 -6.59 3.07
N SER A 380 18.50 -7.20 1.99
CA SER A 380 19.12 -8.40 1.40
C SER A 380 20.55 -8.16 0.96
N GLU A 381 20.84 -7.05 0.27
CA GLU A 381 22.21 -6.72 -0.14
C GLU A 381 23.16 -6.56 1.05
N MET A 382 22.69 -5.92 2.12
CA MET A 382 23.47 -5.78 3.36
C MET A 382 23.76 -7.14 4.00
N LEU A 383 22.74 -7.99 4.14
CA LEU A 383 22.89 -9.32 4.74
C LEU A 383 23.84 -10.19 3.91
N ASP A 384 23.73 -10.16 2.57
CA ASP A 384 24.64 -10.86 1.65
C ASP A 384 26.10 -10.40 1.84
N ALA A 385 26.32 -9.10 2.00
CA ALA A 385 27.66 -8.55 2.24
C ALA A 385 28.23 -8.90 3.62
N MET A 386 27.36 -9.11 4.61
CA MET A 386 27.73 -9.56 5.96
C MET A 386 27.96 -11.07 6.05
N GLN A 387 27.44 -11.86 5.09
CA GLN A 387 27.49 -13.32 5.08
C GLN A 387 28.87 -13.92 5.37
N PRO A 388 29.99 -13.42 4.79
CA PRO A 388 31.32 -13.98 5.06
C PRO A 388 31.76 -13.90 6.53
N ILE A 389 31.18 -12.98 7.31
CA ILE A 389 31.42 -12.85 8.75
C ILE A 389 30.43 -13.74 9.52
N THR A 390 29.16 -13.71 9.11
CA THR A 390 28.08 -14.40 9.82
C THR A 390 28.08 -15.92 9.59
N ASP A 391 28.79 -16.43 8.59
CA ASP A 391 29.09 -17.87 8.45
C ASP A 391 29.84 -18.43 9.67
N ALA A 392 30.73 -17.62 10.27
CA ALA A 392 31.50 -18.02 11.45
C ALA A 392 30.88 -17.54 12.77
N ALA A 393 30.12 -16.45 12.73
CA ALA A 393 29.43 -15.86 13.86
C ALA A 393 28.01 -15.44 13.46
N PRO A 394 27.04 -16.39 13.41
CA PRO A 394 25.68 -16.12 12.95
C PRO A 394 25.02 -14.96 13.69
N ILE A 395 24.15 -14.22 13.01
CA ILE A 395 23.30 -13.22 13.67
C ILE A 395 22.36 -13.99 14.60
N THR A 396 22.50 -13.79 15.91
CA THR A 396 21.61 -14.38 16.93
C THR A 396 20.65 -13.35 17.50
N ASP A 397 21.05 -12.08 17.43
CA ASP A 397 20.38 -10.96 18.04
C ASP A 397 20.34 -9.78 17.06
N ALA A 398 19.29 -8.97 17.12
CA ALA A 398 19.22 -7.68 16.46
C ALA A 398 18.71 -6.62 17.44
N LEU A 399 19.27 -5.41 17.41
CA LEU A 399 18.63 -4.23 18.00
C LEU A 399 18.01 -3.40 16.89
N ILE A 400 16.75 -3.01 17.09
CA ILE A 400 16.11 -1.94 16.33
C ILE A 400 16.14 -0.67 17.16
N THR A 401 16.82 0.36 16.65
CA THR A 401 17.13 1.59 17.38
C THR A 401 15.90 2.45 17.59
N HIS A 402 15.05 2.58 16.57
CA HIS A 402 13.82 3.38 16.60
C HIS A 402 12.85 2.91 15.50
N SER A 403 11.65 3.51 15.43
CA SER A 403 10.52 2.95 14.68
C SER A 403 10.45 3.33 13.20
N ASN A 404 11.40 4.08 12.65
CA ASN A 404 11.32 4.48 11.24
C ASN A 404 11.51 3.28 10.31
N GLY A 405 10.92 3.38 9.13
CA GLY A 405 10.96 2.32 8.13
C GLY A 405 12.37 1.96 7.68
N ASP A 406 13.25 2.95 7.58
CA ASP A 406 14.66 2.80 7.20
C ASP A 406 15.53 2.10 8.23
N HIS A 407 14.94 1.68 9.35
CA HIS A 407 15.61 0.87 10.38
C HIS A 407 14.87 -0.45 10.67
N THR A 408 13.65 -0.64 10.13
CA THR A 408 12.72 -1.69 10.57
C THR A 408 12.13 -2.56 9.45
N HIS A 409 12.01 -2.05 8.22
CA HIS A 409 11.27 -2.75 7.16
C HIS A 409 11.94 -4.05 6.71
N GLY A 410 13.25 -4.15 6.87
CA GLY A 410 14.01 -5.36 6.56
C GLY A 410 13.90 -6.47 7.59
N ASN A 411 13.30 -6.24 8.77
CA ASN A 411 13.30 -7.19 9.89
C ASN A 411 12.77 -8.57 9.50
N GLN A 412 11.83 -8.65 8.55
CA GLN A 412 11.26 -9.91 8.07
C GLN A 412 12.28 -10.85 7.42
N LEU A 413 13.41 -10.32 6.95
CA LEU A 413 14.45 -11.10 6.28
C LEU A 413 15.41 -11.77 7.26
N LEU A 414 15.36 -11.39 8.54
CA LEU A 414 16.12 -12.07 9.59
C LEU A 414 15.54 -13.45 9.85
N ASP A 415 16.40 -14.44 10.12
CA ASP A 415 15.97 -15.79 10.46
C ASP A 415 14.97 -15.73 11.65
N PRO A 416 13.90 -16.54 11.66
CA PRO A 416 12.93 -16.55 12.75
C PRO A 416 13.54 -16.81 14.15
N ALA A 417 14.71 -17.44 14.22
CA ALA A 417 15.42 -17.68 15.47
C ALA A 417 16.21 -16.47 15.99
N VAL A 418 16.43 -15.43 15.17
CA VAL A 418 17.06 -14.17 15.61
C VAL A 418 16.15 -13.48 16.61
N ARG A 419 16.67 -13.14 17.79
CA ARG A 419 15.94 -12.37 18.81
C ARG A 419 16.03 -10.89 18.51
N ILE A 420 14.91 -10.23 18.30
CA ILE A 420 14.87 -8.79 18.04
C ILE A 420 14.58 -8.04 19.34
N PHE A 421 15.47 -7.12 19.70
CA PHE A 421 15.33 -6.19 20.81
C PHE A 421 14.92 -4.81 20.29
N ALA A 422 14.08 -4.10 21.04
CA ALA A 422 13.81 -2.69 20.84
C ALA A 422 13.44 -2.03 22.17
N ALA A 423 13.53 -0.71 22.27
CA ALA A 423 12.90 -0.02 23.39
C ALA A 423 11.38 -0.24 23.35
N ARG A 424 10.72 -0.22 24.52
CA ARG A 424 9.26 -0.43 24.59
C ARG A 424 8.49 0.53 23.69
N GLY A 425 8.83 1.82 23.73
CA GLY A 425 8.20 2.83 22.88
C GLY A 425 8.41 2.59 21.39
N THR A 426 9.58 2.08 21.00
CA THR A 426 9.88 1.72 19.60
C THR A 426 8.99 0.56 19.14
N ALA A 427 8.85 -0.49 19.94
CA ALA A 427 7.98 -1.62 19.62
C ALA A 427 6.49 -1.21 19.56
N GLU A 428 6.06 -0.30 20.43
CA GLU A 428 4.71 0.27 20.43
C GLU A 428 4.46 1.12 19.16
N GLU A 429 5.42 1.95 18.74
CA GLU A 429 5.33 2.74 17.51
C GLU A 429 5.32 1.85 16.26
N ILE A 430 6.10 0.76 16.23
CA ILE A 430 6.07 -0.21 15.11
C ILE A 430 4.70 -0.89 15.04
N ALA A 431 4.11 -1.28 16.18
CA ALA A 431 2.83 -1.98 16.23
C ALA A 431 1.63 -1.12 15.79
N HIS A 432 1.70 0.20 16.00
CA HIS A 432 0.62 1.15 15.68
C HIS A 432 0.99 2.14 14.57
N GLY A 433 2.14 1.91 13.93
CA GLY A 433 2.65 2.72 12.84
C GLY A 433 1.78 2.61 11.60
N ARG A 434 1.98 3.51 10.64
CA ARG A 434 1.33 3.36 9.34
C ARG A 434 1.89 2.10 8.66
N PRO A 435 1.03 1.26 8.06
CA PRO A 435 1.50 0.10 7.32
C PRO A 435 2.51 0.50 6.22
N PRO A 436 3.64 -0.21 6.05
CA PRO A 436 4.69 0.15 5.09
C PRO A 436 4.17 0.32 3.66
N GLU A 437 3.18 -0.45 3.26
CA GLU A 437 2.54 -0.35 1.95
C GLU A 437 1.94 1.04 1.73
N MET A 438 1.51 1.77 2.76
CA MET A 438 1.04 3.15 2.63
C MET A 438 2.13 4.11 2.14
N LEU A 439 3.42 3.78 2.25
CA LEU A 439 4.51 4.59 1.71
C LEU A 439 4.55 4.55 0.19
N THR A 440 3.96 3.55 -0.46
CA THR A 440 3.75 3.54 -1.92
C THR A 440 2.96 4.76 -2.38
N ALA A 441 2.11 5.34 -1.50
CA ALA A 441 1.39 6.59 -1.77
C ALA A 441 2.34 7.70 -2.22
N ILE A 442 3.48 7.82 -1.54
CA ILE A 442 4.47 8.87 -1.78
C ILE A 442 5.08 8.71 -3.19
N GLN A 443 5.07 7.50 -3.74
CA GLN A 443 5.62 7.18 -5.05
C GLN A 443 4.60 7.33 -6.19
N VAL A 444 3.32 7.06 -5.92
CA VAL A 444 2.27 6.95 -6.96
C VAL A 444 1.29 8.12 -7.00
N LEU A 445 0.99 8.76 -5.85
CA LEU A 445 0.04 9.86 -5.79
C LEU A 445 0.61 11.10 -6.48
N ASP A 446 -0.25 11.83 -7.20
CA ASP A 446 0.09 13.17 -7.67
C ASP A 446 -0.26 14.21 -6.58
N ALA A 447 0.77 14.71 -5.90
CA ALA A 447 0.68 15.76 -4.90
C ALA A 447 0.93 17.18 -5.50
N GLY A 448 0.83 17.33 -6.82
CA GLY A 448 1.09 18.57 -7.53
C GLY A 448 2.56 18.73 -7.96
N PRO A 449 2.88 19.76 -8.77
CA PRO A 449 4.11 19.83 -9.54
C PRO A 449 5.39 19.91 -8.69
N ILE A 450 5.31 20.43 -7.45
CA ILE A 450 6.45 20.57 -6.55
C ILE A 450 6.62 19.31 -5.70
N ALA A 451 5.56 18.92 -4.97
CA ALA A 451 5.63 17.80 -4.03
C ALA A 451 5.81 16.46 -4.74
N THR A 452 5.13 16.22 -5.87
CA THR A 452 5.30 14.98 -6.65
C THR A 452 6.75 14.79 -7.10
N LYS A 453 7.40 15.86 -7.58
CA LYS A 453 8.82 15.81 -7.96
C LYS A 453 9.68 15.49 -6.72
N TYR A 454 9.54 16.29 -5.66
CA TYR A 454 10.30 16.10 -4.43
C TYR A 454 10.16 14.67 -3.87
N GLN A 455 8.95 14.13 -3.84
CA GLN A 455 8.69 12.78 -3.35
C GLN A 455 9.31 11.71 -4.23
N ARG A 456 9.24 11.84 -5.56
CA ARG A 456 9.86 10.89 -6.49
C ARG A 456 11.38 10.90 -6.40
N ASP A 457 11.99 12.08 -6.32
CA ASP A 457 13.44 12.24 -6.21
C ASP A 457 13.99 11.63 -4.91
N ARG A 458 13.18 11.61 -3.83
CA ARG A 458 13.59 11.10 -2.51
C ARG A 458 13.22 9.65 -2.25
N PHE A 459 12.04 9.23 -2.67
CA PHE A 459 11.46 7.94 -2.30
C PHE A 459 11.27 7.00 -3.49
N GLY A 460 11.32 7.49 -4.74
CA GLY A 460 11.04 6.70 -5.94
C GLY A 460 12.04 5.58 -6.24
N HIS A 461 13.17 5.55 -5.52
CA HIS A 461 14.21 4.52 -5.66
C HIS A 461 13.98 3.29 -4.77
N PHE A 462 13.12 3.39 -3.75
CA PHE A 462 12.85 2.31 -2.81
C PHE A 462 11.69 1.43 -3.31
N ASN A 463 11.66 0.19 -2.87
CA ASN A 463 10.54 -0.72 -3.14
C ASN A 463 9.81 -1.11 -1.85
N PHE A 464 8.64 -0.52 -1.62
CA PHE A 464 7.84 -0.82 -0.42
C PHE A 464 6.92 -2.04 -0.57
N SER A 465 6.85 -2.65 -1.76
CA SER A 465 6.00 -3.82 -1.98
C SER A 465 6.51 -5.06 -1.22
N GLY A 466 5.57 -5.84 -0.68
CA GLY A 466 5.88 -7.12 0.00
C GLY A 466 6.48 -7.00 1.40
N ILE A 467 6.60 -5.78 1.94
CA ILE A 467 7.04 -5.55 3.32
C ILE A 467 5.92 -5.98 4.28
N LYS A 468 6.26 -6.86 5.21
CA LYS A 468 5.50 -7.34 6.35
C LYS A 468 6.27 -6.98 7.61
N VAL A 469 5.67 -6.15 8.45
CA VAL A 469 6.33 -5.67 9.67
C VAL A 469 6.60 -6.85 10.62
N ARG A 470 7.88 -7.10 10.92
CA ARG A 470 8.32 -7.98 12.01
C ARG A 470 8.78 -7.09 13.17
N ASN A 471 8.02 -7.14 14.27
CA ASN A 471 8.29 -6.35 15.47
C ASN A 471 9.31 -7.05 16.39
N ALA A 472 9.71 -6.37 17.47
CA ALA A 472 10.63 -6.89 18.48
C ALA A 472 10.04 -8.04 19.30
N ASP A 473 10.86 -9.04 19.59
CA ASP A 473 10.53 -10.17 20.48
C ASP A 473 10.73 -9.80 21.96
N HIS A 474 11.65 -8.87 22.22
CA HIS A 474 12.03 -8.43 23.55
C HIS A 474 12.09 -6.91 23.63
N THR A 475 11.54 -6.36 24.70
CA THR A 475 11.57 -4.91 24.96
C THR A 475 12.34 -4.57 26.22
N PHE A 476 12.91 -3.36 26.24
CA PHE A 476 13.54 -2.77 27.41
C PHE A 476 13.12 -1.30 27.55
N ASP A 477 13.23 -0.75 28.77
CA ASP A 477 12.76 0.61 29.05
C ASP A 477 13.88 1.66 28.97
N ARG A 478 15.01 1.43 29.65
CA ARG A 478 16.12 2.38 29.72
C ARG A 478 17.45 1.81 29.26
N GLU A 479 17.85 0.68 29.83
CA GLU A 479 19.13 0.04 29.53
C GLU A 479 18.99 -1.47 29.57
N LEU A 480 19.75 -2.14 28.71
CA LEU A 480 19.89 -3.59 28.68
C LEU A 480 21.32 -3.92 28.27
N THR A 481 22.03 -4.73 29.04
CA THR A 481 23.31 -5.28 28.65
C THR A 481 23.12 -6.71 28.16
N ILE A 482 23.66 -7.03 26.99
CA ILE A 482 23.65 -8.38 26.42
C ILE A 482 25.08 -8.89 26.22
N ASP A 483 25.21 -10.23 26.21
CA ASP A 483 26.43 -10.93 25.83
C ASP A 483 26.27 -11.43 24.40
N VAL A 484 27.20 -11.03 23.52
CA VAL A 484 27.28 -11.47 22.13
C VAL A 484 28.54 -12.31 22.01
N GLY A 485 28.44 -13.62 22.20
CA GLY A 485 29.58 -14.54 22.09
C GLY A 485 30.78 -14.15 22.98
N GLY A 486 30.52 -13.82 24.25
CA GLY A 486 31.53 -13.38 25.23
C GLY A 486 31.87 -11.89 25.18
N ARG A 487 31.27 -11.12 24.26
CA ARG A 487 31.43 -9.66 24.16
C ARG A 487 30.24 -8.95 24.81
N ARG A 488 30.55 -8.05 25.77
CA ARG A 488 29.55 -7.17 26.37
C ARG A 488 29.10 -6.09 25.39
N VAL A 489 27.79 -5.95 25.23
CA VAL A 489 27.16 -4.87 24.47
C VAL A 489 26.08 -4.20 25.32
N ASP A 490 26.13 -2.87 25.43
CA ASP A 490 25.16 -2.09 26.20
C ASP A 490 24.17 -1.40 25.24
N LEU A 491 22.88 -1.66 25.42
CA LEU A 491 21.77 -1.05 24.69
C LEU A 491 21.14 0.01 25.57
N LEU A 492 21.07 1.26 25.12
CA LEU A 492 20.60 2.39 25.92
C LEU A 492 19.50 3.13 25.16
N ASN A 493 18.31 3.23 25.76
CA ASN A 493 17.22 4.06 25.26
C ASN A 493 17.38 5.47 25.82
N LEU A 494 17.67 6.42 24.94
CA LEU A 494 17.90 7.83 25.26
C LEU A 494 16.75 8.73 24.79
N GLY A 495 15.71 8.14 24.18
CA GLY A 495 14.50 8.84 23.76
C GLY A 495 13.52 9.14 24.91
N PRO A 496 12.41 9.86 24.63
CA PRO A 496 11.99 10.33 23.32
C PRO A 496 12.84 11.51 22.82
N ALA A 497 13.23 11.46 21.55
CA ALA A 497 14.01 12.49 20.89
C ALA A 497 13.65 12.56 19.39
N HIS A 498 14.18 11.66 18.57
CA HIS A 498 13.86 11.59 17.15
C HIS A 498 12.45 10.99 16.96
N THR A 499 12.19 9.82 17.56
CA THR A 499 10.84 9.23 17.74
C THR A 499 10.45 9.14 19.23
N ALA A 500 9.37 8.41 19.57
CA ALA A 500 8.96 8.25 20.97
C ALA A 500 9.95 7.42 21.81
N ALA A 501 10.84 6.65 21.18
CA ALA A 501 11.96 6.00 21.84
C ALA A 501 13.10 5.75 20.86
N ASP A 502 14.32 6.05 21.31
CA ASP A 502 15.51 6.08 20.45
C ASP A 502 16.67 5.42 21.20
N SER A 503 17.14 4.30 20.67
CA SER A 503 18.16 3.47 21.30
C SER A 503 19.52 3.58 20.62
N VAL A 504 20.58 3.44 21.40
CA VAL A 504 21.98 3.36 20.93
C VAL A 504 22.62 2.05 21.39
N VAL A 505 23.63 1.60 20.64
CA VAL A 505 24.44 0.42 20.96
C VAL A 505 25.87 0.84 21.28
N HIS A 506 26.31 0.61 22.51
CA HIS A 506 27.68 0.84 22.92
C HIS A 506 28.44 -0.49 23.05
N VAL A 507 29.62 -0.57 22.42
CA VAL A 507 30.52 -1.72 22.45
C VAL A 507 31.83 -1.27 23.14
N PRO A 508 31.92 -1.38 24.48
CA PRO A 508 32.98 -0.70 25.23
C PRO A 508 34.40 -1.19 24.92
N ASP A 509 34.59 -2.49 24.69
CA ASP A 509 35.90 -3.06 24.38
C ASP A 509 36.44 -2.62 23.01
N ALA A 510 35.54 -2.38 22.06
CA ALA A 510 35.86 -1.92 20.72
C ALA A 510 35.89 -0.38 20.59
N GLY A 511 35.34 0.35 21.58
CA GLY A 511 35.21 1.80 21.54
C GLY A 511 34.27 2.30 20.43
N VAL A 512 33.19 1.56 20.17
CA VAL A 512 32.22 1.89 19.10
C VAL A 512 30.86 2.19 19.69
N LEU A 513 30.22 3.24 19.17
CA LEU A 513 28.83 3.61 19.45
C LEU A 513 28.03 3.61 18.13
N PHE A 514 26.95 2.83 18.05
CA PHE A 514 25.94 2.98 17.00
C PHE A 514 24.82 3.86 17.56
N ALA A 515 24.57 4.99 16.91
CA ALA A 515 23.69 6.03 17.45
C ALA A 515 22.26 5.99 16.89
N GLY A 516 21.99 5.18 15.85
CA GLY A 516 20.75 5.27 15.09
C GLY A 516 20.46 6.71 14.67
N ASP A 517 19.19 7.07 14.55
CA ASP A 517 18.78 8.43 14.21
C ASP A 517 18.87 9.42 15.37
N LEU A 518 19.53 9.08 16.48
CA LEU A 518 20.01 10.13 17.38
C LEU A 518 21.21 10.89 16.82
N LEU A 519 21.79 10.44 15.70
CA LEU A 519 22.90 11.10 15.03
C LEU A 519 22.75 11.16 13.50
N PHE A 520 22.83 12.38 12.96
CA PHE A 520 22.87 12.71 11.54
C PHE A 520 24.14 13.52 11.24
N ILE A 521 24.94 13.10 10.26
CA ILE A 521 26.23 13.72 9.94
C ILE A 521 26.19 14.32 8.53
N GLY A 522 26.36 15.64 8.45
CA GLY A 522 26.33 16.40 7.19
C GLY A 522 24.97 16.45 6.50
N CYS A 523 23.93 15.94 7.17
CA CYS A 523 22.54 15.99 6.78
C CYS A 523 21.71 16.54 7.95
N THR A 524 20.61 17.20 7.63
CA THR A 524 19.75 17.85 8.62
C THR A 524 18.93 16.79 9.35
N PRO A 525 18.99 16.71 10.70
CA PRO A 525 18.15 15.78 11.44
C PRO A 525 16.70 16.23 11.42
N ILE A 526 15.77 15.28 11.56
CA ILE A 526 14.33 15.55 11.61
C ILE A 526 13.77 15.19 12.98
N VAL A 527 12.97 16.06 13.59
CA VAL A 527 12.37 15.86 14.91
C VAL A 527 10.91 15.49 14.74
N TRP A 528 10.57 14.19 14.86
CA TRP A 528 9.19 13.74 14.75
C TRP A 528 8.45 13.85 16.09
N ALA A 529 9.09 13.40 17.17
CA ALA A 529 8.49 13.37 18.51
C ALA A 529 9.01 14.48 19.42
N GLY A 530 10.33 14.65 19.53
CA GLY A 530 10.94 15.55 20.50
C GLY A 530 10.63 15.17 21.96
N PRO A 531 10.78 16.09 22.92
CA PRO A 531 11.18 17.47 22.73
C PRO A 531 12.66 17.62 22.32
N ILE A 532 13.00 18.71 21.62
CA ILE A 532 14.39 18.98 21.19
C ILE A 532 15.37 18.97 22.38
N ALA A 533 14.95 19.44 23.55
CA ALA A 533 15.78 19.44 24.76
C ALA A 533 16.18 18.02 25.22
N ASN A 534 15.32 17.02 25.02
CA ASN A 534 15.67 15.62 25.33
C ASN A 534 16.74 15.11 24.37
N TRP A 535 16.67 15.48 23.10
CA TRP A 535 17.68 15.09 22.13
C TRP A 535 19.04 15.74 22.44
N VAL A 536 19.06 16.99 22.89
CA VAL A 536 20.28 17.62 23.40
C VAL A 536 20.87 16.84 24.57
N ALA A 537 20.03 16.38 25.51
CA ALA A 537 20.47 15.54 26.62
C ALA A 537 20.95 14.15 26.16
N ALA A 538 20.34 13.57 25.13
CA ALA A 538 20.81 12.33 24.51
C ALA A 538 22.20 12.51 23.87
N CYS A 539 22.46 13.63 23.20
CA CYS A 539 23.80 13.97 22.72
C CYS A 539 24.81 14.05 23.87
N ASP A 540 24.45 14.69 24.98
CA ASP A 540 25.32 14.79 26.16
C ASP A 540 25.61 13.41 26.78
N ALA A 541 24.61 12.52 26.83
CA ALA A 541 24.77 11.15 27.28
C ALA A 541 25.69 10.34 26.34
N MET A 542 25.53 10.45 25.02
CA MET A 542 26.41 9.78 24.06
C MET A 542 27.87 10.27 24.14
N ILE A 543 28.10 11.58 24.34
CA ILE A 543 29.45 12.13 24.54
C ILE A 543 30.08 11.54 25.81
N ALA A 544 29.29 11.34 26.88
CA ALA A 544 29.78 10.79 28.14
C ALA A 544 30.19 9.31 28.07
N LEU A 545 29.79 8.57 27.03
CA LEU A 545 30.23 7.19 26.80
C LEU A 545 31.69 7.11 26.32
N ASP A 546 32.27 8.22 25.86
CA ASP A 546 33.67 8.34 25.43
C ASP A 546 34.08 7.35 24.30
N ALA A 547 33.15 7.04 23.41
CA ALA A 547 33.40 6.19 22.25
C ALA A 547 34.15 6.98 21.14
N PRO A 548 35.38 6.60 20.74
CA PRO A 548 36.15 7.30 19.72
C PRO A 548 35.62 7.12 18.29
N ILE A 549 34.76 6.13 18.07
CA ILE A 549 34.14 5.81 16.77
C ILE A 549 32.63 5.79 16.95
N VAL A 550 31.94 6.61 16.17
CA VAL A 550 30.48 6.72 16.21
C VAL A 550 29.90 6.47 14.83
N VAL A 551 29.00 5.50 14.74
CA VAL A 551 28.25 5.18 13.53
C VAL A 551 26.88 5.88 13.63
N PRO A 552 26.62 6.93 12.84
CA PRO A 552 25.33 7.61 12.84
C PRO A 552 24.27 6.79 12.10
N GLY A 553 22.99 7.08 12.32
CA GLY A 553 21.90 6.57 11.49
C GLY A 553 22.00 7.09 10.06
N HIS A 554 22.41 8.35 9.87
CA HIS A 554 22.61 8.94 8.55
C HIS A 554 23.93 9.69 8.41
N GLY A 555 24.60 9.54 7.26
CA GLY A 555 25.85 10.20 6.93
C GLY A 555 27.11 9.38 7.26
N PRO A 556 28.30 9.97 7.14
CA PRO A 556 29.56 9.25 7.33
C PRO A 556 29.87 8.93 8.80
N ILE A 557 30.62 7.85 9.01
CA ILE A 557 31.18 7.47 10.33
C ILE A 557 32.04 8.60 10.90
N THR A 558 31.84 8.89 12.17
CA THR A 558 32.34 10.08 12.87
C THR A 558 32.91 9.73 14.26
N ASP A 559 33.01 10.73 15.11
CA ASP A 559 33.52 10.71 16.48
C ASP A 559 32.68 11.66 17.38
N PRO A 560 33.07 11.91 18.64
CA PRO A 560 32.32 12.82 19.51
C PRO A 560 32.17 14.25 19.00
N ASP A 561 33.01 14.74 18.07
CA ASP A 561 32.83 16.07 17.46
C ASP A 561 31.61 16.09 16.53
N GLY A 562 31.29 14.98 15.86
CA GLY A 562 30.06 14.82 15.11
C GLY A 562 28.82 14.98 15.99
N ILE A 563 28.83 14.38 17.18
CA ILE A 563 27.75 14.53 18.16
C ILE A 563 27.61 15.98 18.63
N ARG A 564 28.74 16.67 18.89
CA ARG A 564 28.74 18.09 19.28
C ARG A 564 28.18 19.00 18.19
N ALA A 565 28.51 18.75 16.93
CA ALA A 565 27.97 19.49 15.79
C ALA A 565 26.44 19.38 15.71
N MET A 566 25.90 18.17 15.84
CA MET A 566 24.45 17.95 15.84
C MET A 566 23.75 18.55 17.05
N ARG A 567 24.34 18.40 18.24
CA ARG A 567 23.86 19.08 19.46
C ARG A 567 23.77 20.59 19.26
N GLY A 568 24.78 21.19 18.63
CA GLY A 568 24.81 22.61 18.27
C GLY A 568 23.65 23.01 17.36
N TYR A 569 23.37 22.21 16.32
CA TYR A 569 22.22 22.42 15.43
C TYR A 569 20.89 22.43 16.19
N LEU A 570 20.67 21.43 17.05
CA LEU A 570 19.43 21.30 17.83
C LEU A 570 19.21 22.53 18.73
N VAL A 571 20.26 22.97 19.43
CA VAL A 571 20.21 24.19 20.25
C VAL A 571 19.91 25.42 19.38
N HIS A 572 20.60 25.55 18.25
CA HIS A 572 20.43 26.69 17.33
C HIS A 572 18.99 26.79 16.81
N VAL A 573 18.41 25.69 16.31
CA VAL A 573 17.02 25.67 15.82
C VAL A 573 16.03 25.95 16.94
N ALA A 574 16.25 25.42 18.14
CA ALA A 574 15.38 25.69 19.28
C ALA A 574 15.39 27.19 19.66
N GLU A 575 16.57 27.80 19.72
CA GLU A 575 16.74 29.23 20.04
C GLU A 575 16.14 30.14 18.97
N GLN A 576 16.39 29.86 17.68
CA GLN A 576 15.82 30.64 16.57
C GLN A 576 14.28 30.54 16.55
N SER A 577 13.74 29.33 16.72
CA SER A 577 12.30 29.09 16.73
C SER A 577 11.62 29.81 17.89
N GLU A 578 12.20 29.75 19.09
CA GLU A 578 11.65 30.42 20.28
C GLU A 578 11.75 31.95 20.16
N ALA A 579 12.83 32.46 19.59
CA ALA A 579 12.97 33.89 19.32
C ALA A 579 11.92 34.39 18.31
N ALA A 580 11.61 33.61 17.27
CA ALA A 580 10.54 33.91 16.32
C ALA A 580 9.15 33.83 16.98
N TYR A 581 8.91 32.81 17.81
CA TYR A 581 7.66 32.64 18.55
C TYR A 581 7.40 33.82 19.48
N ARG A 582 8.43 34.29 20.22
CA ARG A 582 8.34 35.48 21.08
C ARG A 582 8.05 36.78 20.32
N LYS A 583 8.32 36.83 19.01
CA LYS A 583 7.97 37.95 18.13
C LYS A 583 6.55 37.85 17.56
N GLY A 584 5.81 36.80 17.88
CA GLY A 584 4.45 36.55 17.39
C GLY A 584 4.40 36.05 15.94
N MET A 585 5.51 35.53 15.41
CA MET A 585 5.52 34.88 14.09
C MET A 585 4.82 33.53 14.18
N SER A 586 4.09 33.16 13.13
CA SER A 586 3.61 31.78 12.96
C SER A 586 4.77 30.82 12.68
N PHE A 587 4.57 29.52 12.90
CA PHE A 587 5.62 28.52 12.63
C PHE A 587 6.00 28.50 11.13
N VAL A 588 5.06 28.80 10.24
CA VAL A 588 5.30 28.88 8.79
C VAL A 588 6.23 30.03 8.48
N GLU A 589 5.96 31.23 9.01
CA GLU A 589 6.82 32.41 8.84
C GLU A 589 8.20 32.19 9.47
N ALA A 590 8.25 31.54 10.64
CA ALA A 590 9.51 31.21 11.30
C ALA A 590 10.34 30.22 10.48
N ALA A 591 9.74 29.16 9.95
CA ALA A 591 10.44 28.20 9.09
C ALA A 591 10.90 28.84 7.78
N ASP A 592 10.13 29.76 7.19
CA ASP A 592 10.50 30.46 5.96
C ASP A 592 11.64 31.46 6.20
N THR A 593 11.78 32.01 7.40
CA THR A 593 12.77 33.06 7.72
C THR A 593 13.92 32.61 8.63
N ILE A 594 13.97 31.33 9.01
CA ILE A 594 14.99 30.80 9.91
C ILE A 594 16.39 30.96 9.31
N ASP A 595 17.30 31.53 10.09
CA ASP A 595 18.72 31.55 9.76
C ASP A 595 19.35 30.25 10.25
N LEU A 596 19.77 29.38 9.34
CA LEU A 596 20.45 28.12 9.66
C LEU A 596 21.96 28.27 9.88
N GLY A 597 22.52 29.47 9.67
CA GLY A 597 23.95 29.73 9.84
C GLY A 597 24.81 28.71 9.08
N GLU A 598 25.79 28.12 9.78
CA GLU A 598 26.69 27.11 9.18
C GLU A 598 26.00 25.78 8.82
N TYR A 599 24.81 25.52 9.36
CA TYR A 599 24.04 24.30 9.11
C TYR A 599 23.27 24.36 7.79
N ALA A 600 23.15 25.53 7.17
CA ALA A 600 22.48 25.72 5.88
C ALA A 600 23.09 24.88 4.74
N ARG A 601 24.35 24.45 4.89
CA ARG A 601 25.08 23.62 3.92
C ARG A 601 24.82 22.11 4.08
N TRP A 602 24.14 21.70 5.15
CA TRP A 602 23.83 20.28 5.36
C TRP A 602 22.80 19.82 4.34
N LEU A 603 22.89 18.56 3.95
CA LEU A 603 21.89 17.94 3.09
C LEU A 603 20.50 18.03 3.73
N ASP A 604 19.48 18.08 2.89
CA ASP A 604 18.07 18.04 3.29
C ASP A 604 17.67 19.15 4.29
N ALA A 605 18.20 20.35 4.10
CA ALA A 605 17.94 21.53 4.96
C ALA A 605 16.44 21.82 5.14
N GLU A 606 15.59 21.42 4.20
CA GLU A 606 14.14 21.56 4.31
C GLU A 606 13.53 20.81 5.50
N ARG A 607 14.23 19.81 6.05
CA ARG A 607 13.82 19.12 7.30
C ARG A 607 13.63 20.10 8.46
N VAL A 608 14.24 21.27 8.41
CA VAL A 608 14.04 22.36 9.39
C VAL A 608 12.56 22.74 9.56
N VAL A 609 11.73 22.60 8.52
CA VAL A 609 10.28 22.89 8.60
C VAL A 609 9.61 22.04 9.68
N ALA A 610 9.93 20.74 9.72
CA ALA A 610 9.40 19.82 10.72
C ALA A 610 9.95 20.15 12.12
N ASN A 611 11.23 20.51 12.22
CA ASN A 611 11.88 20.83 13.49
C ASN A 611 11.33 22.13 14.12
N VAL A 612 11.12 23.16 13.30
CA VAL A 612 10.49 24.42 13.73
C VAL A 612 9.05 24.16 14.17
N TYR A 613 8.28 23.42 13.37
CA TYR A 613 6.92 23.03 13.73
C TYR A 613 6.88 22.29 15.07
N GLN A 614 7.78 21.32 15.27
CA GLN A 614 7.80 20.55 16.52
C GLN A 614 8.19 21.41 17.71
N ARG A 615 9.18 22.31 17.56
CA ARG A 615 9.51 23.27 18.62
C ARG A 615 8.35 24.21 18.94
N TYR A 616 7.60 24.64 17.94
CA TYR A 616 6.40 25.45 18.14
C TYR A 616 5.34 24.70 18.95
N ARG A 617 5.13 23.41 18.68
CA ARG A 617 4.22 22.56 19.47
C ARG A 617 4.67 22.34 20.91
N GLU A 618 5.98 22.31 21.16
CA GLU A 618 6.51 22.26 22.53
C GLU A 618 6.21 23.56 23.30
N LEU A 619 6.15 24.71 22.61
CA LEU A 619 5.84 26.01 23.20
C LEU A 619 4.33 26.24 23.35
N ASP A 620 3.55 25.75 22.39
CA ASP A 620 2.09 25.82 22.35
C ASP A 620 1.49 24.51 21.83
N PRO A 621 1.02 23.63 22.73
CA PRO A 621 0.43 22.34 22.37
C PRO A 621 -0.84 22.43 21.52
N ASP A 622 -1.51 23.59 21.47
CA ASP A 622 -2.75 23.79 20.73
C ASP A 622 -2.52 24.07 19.23
N ILE A 623 -1.25 24.20 18.80
CA ILE A 623 -0.91 24.38 17.39
C ILE A 623 -1.37 23.14 16.58
N PRO A 624 -2.24 23.32 15.56
CA PRO A 624 -2.80 22.21 14.82
C PRO A 624 -1.76 21.51 13.96
N ARG A 625 -1.94 20.21 13.79
CA ARG A 625 -1.11 19.44 12.88
C ARG A 625 -1.40 19.81 11.43
N PRO A 626 -0.39 20.18 10.63
CA PRO A 626 -0.60 20.45 9.21
C PRO A 626 -0.99 19.17 8.48
N GLU A 627 -1.72 19.32 7.37
CA GLU A 627 -2.17 18.20 6.53
C GLU A 627 -1.00 17.36 6.02
N SER A 628 0.10 18.01 5.60
CA SER A 628 1.34 17.34 5.20
C SER A 628 2.58 18.19 5.43
N LEU A 629 3.40 17.81 6.43
CA LEU A 629 4.72 18.39 6.62
C LEU A 629 5.64 18.16 5.41
N LEU A 630 5.51 17.01 4.75
CA LEU A 630 6.34 16.65 3.60
C LEU A 630 6.10 17.58 2.40
N VAL A 631 4.84 17.98 2.17
CA VAL A 631 4.50 18.97 1.13
C VAL A 631 5.11 20.33 1.49
N MET A 632 5.01 20.75 2.75
CA MET A 632 5.60 22.02 3.19
C MET A 632 7.13 22.02 3.07
N GLN A 633 7.79 20.89 3.33
CA GLN A 633 9.23 20.71 3.11
C GLN A 633 9.58 20.82 1.62
N ALA A 634 8.81 20.20 0.74
CA ALA A 634 9.00 20.29 -0.70
C ALA A 634 8.87 21.73 -1.21
N GLU A 635 7.86 22.47 -0.73
CA GLU A 635 7.66 23.89 -1.06
C GLU A 635 8.80 24.76 -0.52
N TRP A 636 9.27 24.49 0.69
CA TRP A 636 10.40 25.20 1.28
C TRP A 636 11.68 24.99 0.45
N ALA A 637 11.97 23.74 0.06
CA ALA A 637 13.12 23.42 -0.78
C ALA A 637 13.02 24.14 -2.14
N ALA A 638 11.87 24.07 -2.80
CA ALA A 638 11.66 24.68 -4.12
C ALA A 638 11.87 26.21 -4.13
N LYS A 639 11.60 26.91 -3.02
CA LYS A 639 11.85 28.36 -2.91
C LYS A 639 13.32 28.73 -2.85
N ARG A 640 14.22 27.80 -2.52
CA ARG A 640 15.62 28.08 -2.18
C ARG A 640 16.64 27.60 -3.21
N GLY A 641 16.16 26.97 -4.28
CA GLY A 641 17.00 26.34 -5.31
C GLY A 641 17.67 25.08 -4.77
#